data_AF-A0A958XMU5-F1
#
_entry.id   AF-A0A958XMU5-F1
#
_cell.length_a   1.000
_cell.length_b   1.000
_cell.length_c   1.000
_cell.angle_alpha   90.00
_cell.angle_beta   90.00
_cell.angle_gamma   90.00
#
_symmetry.space_group_name_H-M   'P 1'
#
loop_
_entity.id
_entity.type
_entity.pdbx_description
1 polymer ?
#
loop_
_entity_poly.entity_id
_entity_poly.type
_entity_poly.pdbx_seq_one_letter_code
_entity_poly.pdbx_strand_id
1 'polypeptide(L)'
;MKYQLLLFTLFTAILALAQERGVTPTADPQSEIRNPQSTYAVVVGISDYQSPDIPDLQFAHRDAEAFADWLKSAAGGQVPEANILLLTNQQATFAAFAGALDWLVENCSEGGQGIIYFSGHGDVETKTFNQLGFLLLHDSPARSYKAGAYSLYYLQDIISTLSLHKKARVTVITDACHAGKLAGTSIGGPAATAQNLSRQFANEVKILSCQPDEYSLEGEQWGGGRGVFSWHLIDGLTGLADKNSDNAINLFEIGRYLEDAVPAETAPLSQLPMTVGDRQTVLTHVDEAALAAVRAAKAGRKPSLATTGSKGLEAMVLTETDSSVQRRYVEFNRALENRELLDAIPGHRTADELYLELVQVPELAPLHKLMCRNLAVALQDEVQQALNALLDNDPYEVNNWSFNPQKYGLYPAYLARSIELLGSEHYMANDLRAKQLFFKGYNRAKLVGELEDDPQRRDSIRDEAKALLLQSYALDNEAAYVPFTIGNLYYLKSPPQSDSVVIWFTRALERAPTWLIPYLEISYEIVGSQSDYKTGEYWILRAYEKDSTAYNVLERLAWLRQWQFRPEEANALCDKMIALKPDLFNAYSTKATTLWFMQGAYKDAEKYSLQSLELFPDQYWWAYTILGDAYTKTRRAGMAAAHFRKGLEKSIPAMDKGFLYAGLVNALVQLGQYETAEKSIEQALSGGFGAAPQQTAIWSARGRMWLQRGDLQQAEQTLRQGLTVDPTLNGHWVQIKALLGELKMRQGKPIEAEAWFQKAITQEPLWWDSGFRDEAHLLYGRFLLSENRIAEAEAQFEKCREYRPNGWRQAYGQALLAAKNAKQQEALDWLEQAFERYLPRLEMVLEEPLLKKIRRTSQYKTLVARYFPEYKQ
;
A
#
# COMPACT_ATOMS: atom_id res chain seq x y z
N MET A 1 29.74 -15.53 91.72
CA MET A 1 29.00 -16.76 91.35
C MET A 1 27.68 -16.40 90.66
N LYS A 2 27.69 -16.23 89.33
CA LYS A 2 26.49 -16.23 88.45
C LYS A 2 26.81 -16.23 86.94
N TYR A 3 28.07 -16.43 86.53
CA TYR A 3 28.49 -16.50 85.12
C TYR A 3 29.44 -17.67 84.80
N GLN A 4 29.28 -18.82 85.46
CA GLN A 4 30.01 -20.07 85.08
C GLN A 4 29.12 -21.30 84.90
N LEU A 5 27.79 -21.19 85.03
CA LEU A 5 26.86 -22.32 84.86
C LEU A 5 26.04 -22.27 83.55
N LEU A 6 26.28 -21.30 82.67
CA LEU A 6 25.54 -21.12 81.41
C LEU A 6 26.32 -21.56 80.15
N LEU A 7 27.56 -22.05 80.33
CA LEU A 7 28.42 -22.54 79.24
C LEU A 7 28.51 -24.08 79.16
N PHE A 8 27.84 -24.81 80.06
CA PHE A 8 27.89 -26.27 80.12
C PHE A 8 26.60 -26.99 79.67
N THR A 9 25.52 -26.25 79.40
CA THR A 9 24.28 -26.77 78.79
C THR A 9 24.20 -26.53 77.27
N LEU A 10 25.23 -25.92 76.66
CA LEU A 10 25.28 -25.66 75.21
C LEU A 10 26.21 -26.60 74.42
N PHE A 11 26.80 -27.64 75.06
CA PHE A 11 27.75 -28.55 74.39
C PHE A 11 27.35 -30.04 74.39
N THR A 12 26.15 -30.40 74.85
CA THR A 12 25.66 -31.79 74.91
C THR A 12 24.36 -32.05 74.12
N ALA A 13 24.08 -31.23 73.09
CA ALA A 13 22.95 -31.45 72.17
C ALA A 13 23.35 -31.59 70.69
N ILE A 14 24.64 -31.84 70.37
CA ILE A 14 25.14 -31.98 68.98
C ILE A 14 25.66 -33.41 68.68
N LEU A 15 25.44 -34.39 69.55
CA LEU A 15 26.02 -35.75 69.40
C LEU A 15 25.01 -36.88 69.19
N ALA A 16 23.78 -36.60 68.75
CA ALA A 16 22.79 -37.65 68.47
C ALA A 16 21.92 -37.36 67.23
N LEU A 17 22.56 -37.09 66.09
CA LEU A 17 22.01 -37.35 64.75
C LEU A 17 23.16 -37.76 63.81
N ALA A 18 23.77 -38.92 64.10
CA ALA A 18 24.52 -39.66 63.11
C ALA A 18 23.49 -40.38 62.23
N GLN A 19 23.04 -39.72 61.16
CA GLN A 19 22.34 -40.39 60.07
C GLN A 19 23.40 -40.76 59.02
N GLU A 20 23.44 -42.05 58.71
CA GLU A 20 24.40 -42.67 57.80
C GLU A 20 24.54 -41.84 56.52
N ARG A 21 25.78 -41.73 56.03
CA ARG A 21 26.06 -41.34 54.64
C ARG A 21 25.53 -42.43 53.71
N GLY A 22 24.21 -42.53 53.61
CA GLY A 22 23.52 -43.14 52.50
C GLY A 22 23.65 -42.17 51.33
N VAL A 23 24.52 -42.51 50.39
CA VAL A 23 24.36 -42.05 49.02
C VAL A 23 22.99 -42.57 48.60
N THR A 24 21.96 -41.72 48.64
CA THR A 24 20.80 -41.95 47.79
C THR A 24 21.36 -42.03 46.39
N PRO A 25 21.15 -43.13 45.65
CA PRO A 25 21.48 -43.14 44.23
C PRO A 25 20.81 -41.90 43.65
N THR A 26 21.60 -40.96 43.14
CA THR A 26 21.09 -40.02 42.15
C THR A 26 20.36 -40.89 41.15
N ALA A 27 19.08 -40.58 40.92
CA ALA A 27 18.30 -41.21 39.87
C ALA A 27 19.21 -41.37 38.65
N ASP A 28 19.29 -42.60 38.17
CA ASP A 28 20.15 -42.98 37.06
C ASP A 28 19.98 -41.94 35.93
N PRO A 29 21.07 -41.28 35.46
CA PRO A 29 21.01 -40.37 34.31
C PRO A 29 20.40 -41.05 33.06
N GLN A 30 20.33 -42.39 33.05
CA GLN A 30 19.71 -43.19 32.00
C GLN A 30 18.17 -43.31 32.11
N SER A 31 17.50 -42.73 33.12
CA SER A 31 16.06 -43.00 33.38
C SER A 31 15.04 -41.97 32.89
N GLU A 32 15.42 -40.83 32.30
CA GLU A 32 14.46 -39.99 31.57
C GLU A 32 14.33 -40.46 30.11
N ILE A 33 13.82 -41.69 29.92
CA ILE A 33 13.31 -42.10 28.61
C ILE A 33 12.16 -41.13 28.28
N ARG A 34 12.44 -40.21 27.36
CA ARG A 34 11.45 -39.21 26.94
C ARG A 34 10.28 -39.92 26.32
N ASN A 35 9.10 -39.68 26.86
CA ASN A 35 7.88 -40.21 26.28
C ASN A 35 7.62 -39.51 24.94
N PRO A 36 7.73 -40.21 23.79
CA PRO A 36 7.46 -39.62 22.48
C PRO A 36 6.03 -39.07 22.39
N GLN A 37 5.10 -39.69 23.13
CA GLN A 37 3.69 -39.31 23.19
C GLN A 37 3.46 -37.96 23.89
N SER A 38 4.46 -37.46 24.63
CA SER A 38 4.41 -36.17 25.34
C SER A 38 5.29 -35.10 24.70
N THR A 39 5.80 -35.37 23.49
CA THR A 39 6.56 -34.39 22.69
C THR A 39 5.67 -33.82 21.60
N TYR A 40 5.64 -32.50 21.49
CA TYR A 40 4.90 -31.75 20.48
C TYR A 40 5.83 -30.76 19.78
N ALA A 41 5.70 -30.62 18.46
CA ALA A 41 6.58 -29.78 17.66
C ALA A 41 5.81 -28.86 16.70
N VAL A 42 6.21 -27.59 16.66
CA VAL A 42 5.86 -26.64 15.59
C VAL A 42 7.11 -26.44 14.75
N VAL A 43 7.04 -26.81 13.48
CA VAL A 43 8.18 -26.82 12.55
C VAL A 43 7.82 -25.95 11.34
N VAL A 44 8.60 -24.90 11.10
CA VAL A 44 8.30 -23.88 10.09
C VAL A 44 9.48 -23.70 9.16
N GLY A 45 9.22 -23.64 7.85
CA GLY A 45 10.24 -23.44 6.82
C GLY A 45 9.73 -22.59 5.66
N ILE A 46 10.30 -21.41 5.45
CA ILE A 46 9.81 -20.46 4.43
C ILE A 46 10.92 -20.14 3.44
N SER A 47 10.72 -20.59 2.21
CA SER A 47 11.57 -20.26 1.07
C SER A 47 10.93 -19.22 0.15
N ASP A 48 9.62 -19.32 -0.05
CA ASP A 48 8.85 -18.44 -0.95
C ASP A 48 8.07 -17.40 -0.12
N TYR A 49 8.39 -16.12 -0.31
CA TYR A 49 7.77 -14.98 0.34
C TYR A 49 6.78 -14.28 -0.59
N GLN A 50 5.60 -13.93 -0.06
CA GLN A 50 4.55 -13.29 -0.85
C GLN A 50 4.96 -11.92 -1.39
N SER A 51 5.70 -11.14 -0.59
CA SER A 51 6.17 -9.82 -1.01
C SER A 51 7.43 -9.98 -1.85
N PRO A 52 7.45 -9.54 -3.11
CA PRO A 52 8.64 -9.64 -3.97
C PRO A 52 9.80 -8.75 -3.50
N ASP A 53 9.51 -7.81 -2.59
CA ASP A 53 10.49 -6.98 -1.93
C ASP A 53 11.25 -7.76 -0.83
N ILE A 54 10.78 -8.95 -0.41
CA ILE A 54 11.50 -9.88 0.47
C ILE A 54 12.17 -10.95 -0.40
N PRO A 55 13.51 -11.08 -0.39
CA PRO A 55 14.18 -12.08 -1.21
C PRO A 55 13.83 -13.51 -0.80
N ASP A 56 13.47 -14.34 -1.76
CA ASP A 56 13.25 -15.77 -1.52
C ASP A 56 14.54 -16.49 -1.08
N LEU A 57 14.35 -17.51 -0.24
CA LEU A 57 15.35 -18.51 0.08
C LEU A 57 15.13 -19.75 -0.79
N GLN A 58 16.11 -20.64 -0.86
CA GLN A 58 16.07 -21.82 -1.73
C GLN A 58 15.61 -23.08 -0.99
N PHE A 59 16.02 -23.25 0.28
CA PHE A 59 15.95 -24.55 0.95
C PHE A 59 15.39 -24.55 2.38
N ALA A 60 15.03 -23.39 2.94
CA ALA A 60 14.42 -23.30 4.28
C ALA A 60 13.18 -24.19 4.47
N HIS A 61 12.30 -24.33 3.47
CA HIS A 61 11.18 -25.29 3.53
C HIS A 61 11.66 -26.75 3.65
N ARG A 62 12.73 -27.12 2.95
CA ARG A 62 13.32 -28.47 3.03
C ARG A 62 14.00 -28.74 4.35
N ASP A 63 14.56 -27.70 4.99
CA ASP A 63 15.11 -27.83 6.33
C ASP A 63 14.04 -28.16 7.37
N ALA A 64 12.87 -27.53 7.27
CA ALA A 64 11.71 -27.85 8.09
C ALA A 64 11.19 -29.26 7.83
N GLU A 65 11.04 -29.66 6.55
CA GLU A 65 10.65 -31.03 6.18
C GLU A 65 11.62 -32.08 6.74
N ALA A 66 12.93 -31.88 6.54
CA ALA A 66 13.96 -32.79 7.01
C ALA A 66 13.98 -32.90 8.55
N PHE A 67 13.77 -31.79 9.26
CA PHE A 67 13.69 -31.80 10.72
C PHE A 67 12.42 -32.51 11.23
N ALA A 68 11.27 -32.29 10.60
CA ALA A 68 10.04 -33.02 10.90
C ALA A 68 10.18 -34.53 10.62
N ASP A 69 10.83 -34.91 9.53
CA ASP A 69 11.13 -36.32 9.22
C ASP A 69 12.09 -36.94 10.23
N TRP A 70 13.09 -36.18 10.68
CA TRP A 70 13.99 -36.63 11.74
C TRP A 70 13.24 -36.89 13.04
N LEU A 71 12.35 -35.99 13.49
CA LEU A 71 11.53 -36.19 14.71
C LEU A 71 10.69 -37.48 14.67
N LYS A 72 10.16 -37.85 13.51
CA LYS A 72 9.41 -39.10 13.31
C LYS A 72 10.29 -40.35 13.36
N SER A 73 11.60 -40.21 13.13
CA SER A 73 12.55 -41.32 13.09
C SER A 73 12.91 -41.86 14.49
N ALA A 74 13.54 -43.03 14.55
CA ALA A 74 14.06 -43.59 15.80
C ALA A 74 15.07 -42.64 16.49
N ALA A 75 15.96 -42.02 15.71
CA ALA A 75 16.97 -41.09 16.21
C ALA A 75 16.39 -39.75 16.72
N GLY A 76 15.23 -39.35 16.21
CA GLY A 76 14.51 -38.15 16.67
C GLY A 76 13.46 -38.41 17.73
N GLY A 77 13.37 -39.65 18.23
CA GLY A 77 12.49 -40.01 19.34
C GLY A 77 11.11 -40.53 18.94
N GLN A 78 10.85 -40.84 17.67
CA GLN A 78 9.58 -41.41 17.18
C GLN A 78 8.35 -40.57 17.55
N VAL A 79 8.46 -39.25 17.41
CA VAL A 79 7.36 -38.32 17.70
C VAL A 79 6.18 -38.65 16.78
N PRO A 80 4.95 -38.85 17.31
CA PRO A 80 3.78 -39.11 16.49
C PRO A 80 3.54 -38.01 15.46
N GLU A 81 3.15 -38.36 14.24
CA GLU A 81 2.86 -37.36 13.18
C GLU A 81 1.79 -36.35 13.61
N ALA A 82 0.77 -36.80 14.37
CA ALA A 82 -0.27 -35.93 14.91
C ALA A 82 0.25 -34.90 15.94
N ASN A 83 1.46 -35.08 16.46
CA ASN A 83 2.13 -34.17 17.40
C ASN A 83 3.14 -33.25 16.69
N ILE A 84 3.15 -33.19 15.36
CA ILE A 84 4.03 -32.31 14.58
C ILE A 84 3.17 -31.45 13.65
N LEU A 85 3.20 -30.13 13.85
CA LEU A 85 2.66 -29.17 12.89
C LEU A 85 3.79 -28.64 12.00
N LEU A 86 3.76 -29.01 10.72
CA LEU A 86 4.70 -28.54 9.71
C LEU A 86 4.03 -27.45 8.85
N LEU A 87 4.60 -26.24 8.84
CA LEU A 87 4.15 -25.12 8.02
C LEU A 87 5.25 -24.71 7.04
N THR A 88 4.98 -24.81 5.74
CA THR A 88 5.95 -24.45 4.69
C THR A 88 5.40 -23.42 3.71
N ASN A 89 6.23 -22.45 3.32
CA ASN A 89 5.92 -21.44 2.30
C ASN A 89 4.54 -20.80 2.52
N GLN A 90 3.62 -20.88 1.54
CA GLN A 90 2.29 -20.26 1.58
C GLN A 90 1.44 -20.68 2.79
N GLN A 91 1.74 -21.81 3.42
CA GLN A 91 1.03 -22.29 4.61
C GLN A 91 1.51 -21.60 5.90
N ALA A 92 2.70 -21.00 5.88
CA ALA A 92 3.33 -20.35 7.02
C ALA A 92 3.01 -18.85 7.06
N THR A 93 1.72 -18.50 7.11
CA THR A 93 1.26 -17.12 7.34
C THR A 93 1.43 -16.72 8.80
N PHE A 94 1.40 -15.41 9.09
CA PHE A 94 1.42 -14.89 10.45
C PHE A 94 0.35 -15.54 11.34
N ALA A 95 -0.89 -15.61 10.87
CA ALA A 95 -1.97 -16.18 11.65
C ALA A 95 -1.84 -17.71 11.79
N ALA A 96 -1.41 -18.42 10.75
CA ALA A 96 -1.18 -19.87 10.82
C ALA A 96 -0.08 -20.24 11.83
N PHE A 97 1.03 -19.48 11.84
CA PHE A 97 2.10 -19.69 12.80
C PHE A 97 1.66 -19.39 14.24
N ALA A 98 0.94 -18.28 14.46
CA ALA A 98 0.34 -17.95 15.75
C ALA A 98 -0.56 -19.09 16.26
N GLY A 99 -1.47 -19.57 15.42
CA GLY A 99 -2.37 -20.67 15.76
C GLY A 99 -1.66 -22.01 16.01
N ALA A 100 -0.54 -22.27 15.35
CA ALA A 100 0.29 -23.45 15.62
C ALA A 100 0.97 -23.37 16.99
N LEU A 101 1.44 -22.18 17.39
CA LEU A 101 1.99 -21.98 18.73
C LEU A 101 0.92 -22.08 19.82
N ASP A 102 -0.31 -21.62 19.57
CA ASP A 102 -1.43 -21.83 20.50
C ASP A 102 -1.73 -23.32 20.68
N TRP A 103 -1.79 -24.07 19.57
CA TRP A 103 -1.92 -25.52 19.62
C TRP A 103 -0.81 -26.17 20.47
N LEU A 104 0.43 -25.67 20.40
CA LEU A 104 1.53 -26.16 21.22
C LEU A 104 1.27 -25.91 22.71
N VAL A 105 0.80 -24.71 23.09
CA VAL A 105 0.45 -24.35 24.48
C VAL A 105 -0.73 -25.19 25.01
N GLU A 106 -1.68 -25.52 24.15
CA GLU A 106 -2.85 -26.33 24.50
C GLU A 106 -2.50 -27.79 24.80
N ASN A 107 -1.62 -28.38 23.99
CA ASN A 107 -1.34 -29.83 24.03
C ASN A 107 -0.12 -30.19 24.88
N CYS A 108 0.82 -29.26 25.06
CA CYS A 108 1.98 -29.51 25.90
C CYS A 108 1.60 -29.40 27.39
N SER A 109 1.87 -30.47 28.14
CA SER A 109 1.53 -30.62 29.57
C SER A 109 2.78 -30.65 30.46
N GLU A 110 2.59 -30.62 31.79
CA GLU A 110 3.66 -30.75 32.78
C GLU A 110 4.52 -32.00 32.53
N GLY A 111 5.84 -31.82 32.49
CA GLY A 111 6.81 -32.88 32.17
C GLY A 111 6.90 -33.26 30.68
N GLY A 112 6.08 -32.67 29.81
CA GLY A 112 6.15 -32.82 28.35
C GLY A 112 7.24 -31.95 27.71
N GLN A 113 7.46 -32.15 26.41
CA GLN A 113 8.42 -31.37 25.61
C GLN A 113 7.71 -30.60 24.49
N GLY A 114 7.95 -29.30 24.41
CA GLY A 114 7.56 -28.45 23.29
C GLY A 114 8.80 -28.10 22.44
N ILE A 115 8.73 -28.34 21.14
CA ILE A 115 9.79 -28.01 20.18
C ILE A 115 9.26 -26.95 19.22
N ILE A 116 10.01 -25.86 19.05
CA ILE A 116 9.74 -24.83 18.05
C ILE A 116 10.95 -24.79 17.13
N TYR A 117 10.77 -25.17 15.88
CA TYR A 117 11.79 -25.10 14.84
C TYR A 117 11.37 -24.09 13.79
N PHE A 118 12.22 -23.11 13.49
CA PHE A 118 11.95 -22.10 12.47
C PHE A 118 13.15 -21.96 11.54
N SER A 119 12.92 -22.09 10.23
CA SER A 119 13.90 -21.82 9.17
C SER A 119 13.31 -20.80 8.19
N GLY A 120 14.03 -19.70 7.98
CA GLY A 120 13.55 -18.58 7.15
C GLY A 120 14.24 -17.27 7.51
N HIS A 121 13.67 -16.15 7.08
CA HIS A 121 14.16 -14.82 7.43
C HIS A 121 13.79 -14.41 8.86
N GLY A 122 14.76 -13.82 9.55
CA GLY A 122 14.57 -13.04 10.77
C GLY A 122 15.20 -11.67 10.61
N ASP A 123 14.55 -10.63 11.16
CA ASP A 123 15.01 -9.24 11.03
C ASP A 123 14.63 -8.39 12.26
N VAL A 124 15.16 -7.17 12.37
CA VAL A 124 14.93 -6.24 13.49
C VAL A 124 14.47 -4.88 13.00
N GLU A 125 13.41 -4.38 13.61
CA GLU A 125 12.96 -3.01 13.39
C GLU A 125 13.84 -2.06 14.23
N THR A 126 14.77 -1.36 13.57
CA THR A 126 15.80 -0.53 14.22
C THR A 126 15.33 0.90 14.57
N LYS A 127 14.09 1.26 14.24
CA LYS A 127 13.58 2.64 14.37
C LYS A 127 13.19 3.06 15.78
N THR A 128 12.96 2.12 16.71
CA THR A 128 12.65 2.45 18.12
C THR A 128 13.79 2.03 19.04
N PHE A 129 13.92 2.71 20.17
CA PHE A 129 14.93 2.40 21.21
C PHE A 129 14.93 0.93 21.63
N ASN A 130 13.79 0.25 21.52
CA ASN A 130 13.60 -1.13 21.96
C ASN A 130 14.03 -2.19 20.94
N GLN A 131 14.47 -1.82 19.71
CA GLN A 131 14.99 -2.71 18.66
C GLN A 131 14.31 -4.10 18.64
N LEU A 132 13.01 -4.12 18.32
CA LEU A 132 12.21 -5.34 18.38
C LEU A 132 12.56 -6.28 17.22
N GLY A 133 12.81 -7.54 17.55
CA GLY A 133 13.09 -8.58 16.55
C GLY A 133 11.82 -9.30 16.08
N PHE A 134 11.84 -9.74 14.82
CA PHE A 134 10.74 -10.39 14.14
C PHE A 134 11.20 -11.64 13.38
N LEU A 135 10.32 -12.64 13.33
CA LEU A 135 10.37 -13.72 12.34
C LEU A 135 9.49 -13.32 11.17
N LEU A 136 10.01 -13.46 9.95
CA LEU A 136 9.28 -13.10 8.73
C LEU A 136 8.56 -14.35 8.23
N LEU A 137 7.24 -14.25 8.21
CA LEU A 137 6.29 -15.25 7.72
C LEU A 137 6.01 -15.00 6.24
N HIS A 138 5.38 -15.95 5.55
CA HIS A 138 5.13 -15.86 4.11
C HIS A 138 4.46 -14.54 3.69
N ASP A 139 3.49 -14.07 4.48
CA ASP A 139 2.70 -12.85 4.27
C ASP A 139 3.24 -11.63 5.02
N SER A 140 4.51 -11.64 5.44
CA SER A 140 5.10 -10.48 6.11
C SER A 140 5.26 -9.28 5.16
N PRO A 141 4.88 -8.06 5.59
CA PRO A 141 5.07 -6.86 4.77
C PRO A 141 6.53 -6.40 4.78
N ALA A 142 7.12 -6.19 3.59
CA ALA A 142 8.53 -5.77 3.45
C ALA A 142 8.84 -4.37 4.02
N ARG A 143 7.80 -3.54 4.21
CA ARG A 143 7.94 -2.11 4.51
C ARG A 143 7.68 -1.72 5.96
N SER A 144 7.02 -2.60 6.72
CA SER A 144 6.65 -2.33 8.12
C SER A 144 6.36 -3.63 8.87
N TYR A 145 7.39 -4.26 9.44
CA TYR A 145 7.26 -5.55 10.13
C TYR A 145 6.24 -5.52 11.26
N LYS A 146 6.12 -4.43 12.01
CA LYS A 146 5.11 -4.30 13.07
C LYS A 146 3.66 -4.41 12.58
N ALA A 147 3.42 -4.22 11.28
CA ALA A 147 2.08 -4.32 10.70
C ALA A 147 1.67 -5.76 10.35
N GLY A 148 2.58 -6.74 10.32
CA GLY A 148 2.27 -8.10 9.86
C GLY A 148 3.34 -9.18 9.98
N ALA A 149 4.49 -8.93 10.62
CA ALA A 149 5.52 -9.93 10.92
C ALA A 149 5.44 -10.39 12.38
N TYR A 150 5.94 -11.58 12.69
CA TYR A 150 5.76 -12.18 14.02
C TYR A 150 6.81 -11.70 15.02
N SER A 151 6.37 -10.96 16.02
CA SER A 151 7.24 -10.38 17.04
C SER A 151 7.84 -11.45 17.95
N LEU A 152 9.15 -11.39 18.16
CA LEU A 152 9.84 -12.25 19.13
C LEU A 152 9.40 -12.02 20.57
N TYR A 153 8.75 -10.87 20.85
CA TYR A 153 8.12 -10.63 22.14
C TYR A 153 6.98 -11.64 22.39
N TYR A 154 6.11 -11.88 21.41
CA TYR A 154 5.04 -12.88 21.51
C TYR A 154 5.60 -14.29 21.62
N LEU A 155 6.63 -14.60 20.82
CA LEU A 155 7.31 -15.88 20.92
C LEU A 155 7.88 -16.12 22.33
N GLN A 156 8.52 -15.12 22.94
CA GLN A 156 9.07 -15.25 24.29
C GLN A 156 7.98 -15.39 25.36
N ASP A 157 6.83 -14.73 25.21
CA ASP A 157 5.69 -14.91 26.11
C ASP A 157 5.14 -16.34 26.06
N ILE A 158 5.03 -16.92 24.86
CA ILE A 158 4.62 -18.31 24.65
C ILE A 158 5.63 -19.29 25.25
N ILE A 159 6.93 -19.08 24.99
CA ILE A 159 8.01 -19.89 25.56
C ILE A 159 7.93 -19.86 27.09
N SER A 160 7.75 -18.67 27.67
CA SER A 160 7.66 -18.49 29.13
C SER A 160 6.40 -19.13 29.71
N THR A 161 5.28 -19.09 28.97
CA THR A 161 4.03 -19.76 29.35
C THR A 161 4.21 -21.27 29.40
N LEU A 162 4.85 -21.85 28.38
CA LEU A 162 5.16 -23.28 28.35
C LEU A 162 6.15 -23.67 29.47
N SER A 163 7.23 -22.91 29.65
CA SER A 163 8.29 -23.25 30.60
C SER A 163 7.88 -23.03 32.07
N LEU A 164 7.20 -21.93 32.38
CA LEU A 164 6.88 -21.53 33.75
C LEU A 164 5.50 -22.00 34.21
N HIS A 165 4.47 -21.86 33.37
CA HIS A 165 3.10 -22.21 33.75
C HIS A 165 2.77 -23.67 33.47
N LYS A 166 3.15 -24.18 32.29
CA LYS A 166 2.94 -25.59 31.95
C LYS A 166 4.04 -26.48 32.51
N LYS A 167 5.17 -25.92 32.95
CA LYS A 167 6.38 -26.66 33.39
C LYS A 167 6.82 -27.70 32.35
N ALA A 168 6.60 -27.36 31.07
CA ALA A 168 7.08 -28.15 29.96
C ALA A 168 8.53 -27.77 29.69
N ARG A 169 9.28 -28.72 29.12
CA ARG A 169 10.59 -28.42 28.59
C ARG A 169 10.46 -27.83 27.20
N VAL A 170 11.05 -26.66 26.97
CA VAL A 170 10.92 -25.95 25.68
C VAL A 170 12.26 -25.97 24.96
N THR A 171 12.27 -26.43 23.71
CA THR A 171 13.44 -26.37 22.82
C THR A 171 13.11 -25.49 21.62
N VAL A 172 13.83 -24.38 21.46
CA VAL A 172 13.68 -23.46 20.34
C VAL A 172 14.91 -23.58 19.45
N ILE A 173 14.69 -23.85 18.17
CA ILE A 173 15.75 -23.96 17.17
C ILE A 173 15.41 -22.97 16.07
N THR A 174 16.31 -22.03 15.80
CA THR A 174 16.09 -21.04 14.73
C THR A 174 17.24 -21.07 13.76
N ASP A 175 16.95 -21.53 12.55
CA ASP A 175 17.77 -21.30 11.37
C ASP A 175 17.31 -20.04 10.63
N ALA A 176 17.40 -18.91 11.34
CA ALA A 176 16.95 -17.62 10.84
C ALA A 176 17.95 -16.54 11.21
N CYS A 177 18.76 -16.15 10.24
CA CYS A 177 19.74 -15.08 10.35
C CYS A 177 19.83 -14.30 9.03
N HIS A 178 19.50 -13.00 9.09
CA HIS A 178 19.76 -11.98 8.08
C HIS A 178 18.97 -12.08 6.76
N ALA A 179 17.79 -11.46 6.69
CA ALA A 179 17.27 -10.94 5.42
C ALA A 179 18.10 -9.70 5.05
N GLY A 180 18.86 -9.72 3.96
CA GLY A 180 19.64 -8.54 3.55
C GLY A 180 18.79 -7.27 3.39
N LYS A 181 19.28 -6.09 3.83
CA LYS A 181 18.80 -4.72 3.46
C LYS A 181 17.28 -4.45 3.48
N LEU A 182 16.47 -5.16 4.26
CA LEU A 182 15.06 -4.85 4.38
C LEU A 182 14.80 -3.86 5.54
N ALA A 183 13.78 -3.01 5.36
CA ALA A 183 13.32 -1.98 6.30
C ALA A 183 14.36 -1.05 7.00
N GLY A 184 15.43 -0.62 6.31
CA GLY A 184 16.23 0.54 6.72
C GLY A 184 17.47 0.23 7.56
N THR A 185 18.63 0.60 7.03
CA THR A 185 19.94 0.19 7.57
C THR A 185 20.43 1.05 8.73
N SER A 186 20.74 0.40 9.85
CA SER A 186 21.95 0.67 10.66
C SER A 186 22.35 -0.58 11.45
N ILE A 187 23.66 -0.80 11.56
CA ILE A 187 24.37 -1.90 12.22
C ILE A 187 23.81 -2.18 13.64
N GLY A 188 23.57 -3.46 13.99
CA GLY A 188 23.25 -3.90 15.36
C GLY A 188 21.89 -4.56 15.60
N GLY A 189 21.02 -4.67 14.58
CA GLY A 189 19.72 -5.35 14.69
C GLY A 189 19.83 -6.85 15.07
N PRO A 190 20.60 -7.66 14.33
CA PRO A 190 20.80 -9.09 14.65
C PRO A 190 21.26 -9.35 16.09
N ALA A 191 22.06 -8.44 16.66
CA ALA A 191 22.47 -8.48 18.05
C ALA A 191 21.30 -8.37 19.04
N ALA A 192 20.32 -7.51 18.77
CA ALA A 192 19.14 -7.35 19.61
C ALA A 192 18.17 -8.55 19.54
N THR A 193 17.99 -9.15 18.36
CA THR A 193 17.21 -10.40 18.20
C THR A 193 17.84 -11.55 18.97
N ALA A 194 19.13 -11.79 18.76
CA ALA A 194 19.88 -12.81 19.47
C ALA A 194 19.90 -12.55 20.98
N GLN A 195 20.00 -11.28 21.42
CA GLN A 195 19.98 -10.90 22.84
C GLN A 195 18.61 -11.10 23.51
N ASN A 196 17.51 -10.84 22.81
CA ASN A 196 16.16 -11.09 23.32
C ASN A 196 15.87 -12.60 23.38
N LEU A 197 16.26 -13.35 22.35
CA LEU A 197 16.21 -14.82 22.35
C LEU A 197 17.16 -15.41 23.40
N SER A 198 18.30 -14.81 23.73
CA SER A 198 19.24 -15.37 24.70
C SER A 198 18.82 -15.21 26.16
N ARG A 199 17.71 -14.53 26.48
CA ARG A 199 17.19 -14.48 27.85
C ARG A 199 16.75 -15.88 28.29
N GLN A 200 17.29 -16.35 29.41
CA GLN A 200 17.13 -17.73 29.86
C GLN A 200 16.21 -17.81 31.08
N PHE A 201 15.21 -18.70 31.03
CA PHE A 201 14.48 -19.19 32.18
C PHE A 201 14.76 -20.69 32.42
N ALA A 202 14.31 -21.23 33.55
CA ALA A 202 14.43 -22.67 33.82
C ALA A 202 13.64 -23.48 32.79
N ASN A 203 14.18 -24.64 32.36
CA ASN A 203 13.58 -25.56 31.37
C ASN A 203 13.53 -25.08 29.91
N GLU A 204 14.37 -24.12 29.53
CA GLU A 204 14.50 -23.64 28.15
C GLU A 204 15.85 -24.01 27.53
N VAL A 205 15.81 -24.53 26.31
CA VAL A 205 16.97 -24.73 25.43
C VAL A 205 16.75 -23.93 24.15
N LYS A 206 17.76 -23.18 23.71
CA LYS A 206 17.73 -22.41 22.48
C LYS A 206 18.98 -22.70 21.65
N ILE A 207 18.81 -23.03 20.37
CA ILE A 207 19.89 -23.31 19.42
C ILE A 207 19.69 -22.40 18.21
N LEU A 208 20.62 -21.50 17.97
CA LEU A 208 20.53 -20.50 16.90
C LEU A 208 21.62 -20.77 15.87
N SER A 209 21.32 -20.58 14.59
CA SER A 209 22.21 -20.97 13.49
C SER A 209 23.44 -20.09 13.29
N CYS A 210 23.45 -18.89 13.87
CA CYS A 210 24.55 -17.93 13.74
C CYS A 210 24.63 -16.98 14.96
N GLN A 211 25.73 -16.24 15.09
CA GLN A 211 25.88 -15.13 16.05
C GLN A 211 25.23 -13.84 15.52
N PRO A 212 25.06 -12.81 16.38
CA PRO A 212 24.82 -11.45 15.91
C PRO A 212 25.69 -11.04 14.71
N ASP A 213 25.05 -10.47 13.68
CA ASP A 213 25.66 -9.90 12.47
C ASP A 213 26.25 -10.92 11.47
N GLU A 214 25.83 -12.19 11.56
CA GLU A 214 26.18 -13.26 10.61
C GLU A 214 24.98 -13.71 9.74
N TYR A 215 25.25 -14.49 8.70
CA TYR A 215 24.25 -15.03 7.77
C TYR A 215 24.06 -16.53 8.02
N SER A 216 22.84 -17.03 7.82
CA SER A 216 22.66 -18.46 7.60
C SER A 216 22.78 -18.81 6.13
N LEU A 217 23.65 -19.77 5.80
CA LEU A 217 23.96 -20.16 4.43
C LEU A 217 23.23 -21.43 4.02
N GLU A 218 22.81 -21.48 2.75
CA GLU A 218 22.11 -22.62 2.14
C GLU A 218 22.69 -22.98 0.77
N GLY A 219 22.53 -24.24 0.36
CA GLY A 219 23.16 -24.73 -0.86
C GLY A 219 22.90 -26.21 -1.18
N GLU A 220 23.00 -26.56 -2.47
CA GLU A 220 22.77 -27.91 -2.97
C GLU A 220 23.77 -28.95 -2.44
N GLN A 221 24.97 -28.52 -2.07
CA GLN A 221 26.03 -29.39 -1.55
C GLN A 221 25.64 -30.08 -0.22
N TRP A 222 24.67 -29.54 0.51
CA TRP A 222 24.16 -30.10 1.76
C TRP A 222 22.90 -30.91 1.47
N GLY A 223 23.07 -32.23 1.33
CA GLY A 223 21.93 -33.15 1.17
C GLY A 223 21.10 -32.98 -0.11
N GLY A 224 21.61 -32.29 -1.14
CA GLY A 224 20.84 -31.97 -2.35
C GLY A 224 20.03 -30.67 -2.26
N GLY A 225 20.30 -29.82 -1.26
CA GLY A 225 19.69 -28.50 -1.07
C GLY A 225 19.12 -28.33 0.32
N ARG A 226 19.91 -27.74 1.23
CA ARG A 226 19.59 -27.46 2.65
C ARG A 226 20.44 -26.31 3.19
N GLY A 227 20.07 -25.75 4.34
CA GLY A 227 20.91 -24.87 5.16
C GLY A 227 22.04 -25.65 5.83
N VAL A 228 23.24 -25.09 5.85
CA VAL A 228 24.44 -25.74 6.44
C VAL A 228 24.25 -26.06 7.91
N PHE A 229 23.68 -25.13 8.69
CA PHE A 229 23.38 -25.35 10.10
C PHE A 229 22.36 -26.48 10.26
N SER A 230 21.24 -26.40 9.56
CA SER A 230 20.16 -27.39 9.65
C SER A 230 20.61 -28.79 9.21
N TRP A 231 21.51 -28.88 8.23
CA TRP A 231 22.17 -30.12 7.81
C TRP A 231 23.00 -30.73 8.95
N HIS A 232 23.93 -29.95 9.51
CA HIS A 232 24.77 -30.42 10.61
C HIS A 232 24.01 -30.66 11.90
N LEU A 233 22.98 -29.88 12.21
CA LEU A 233 22.14 -30.07 13.39
C LEU A 233 21.53 -31.47 13.42
N ILE A 234 20.90 -31.90 12.32
CA ILE A 234 20.29 -33.22 12.22
C ILE A 234 21.34 -34.33 12.31
N ASP A 235 22.48 -34.17 11.65
CA ASP A 235 23.59 -35.13 11.73
C ASP A 235 24.14 -35.27 13.16
N GLY A 236 24.34 -34.14 13.83
CA GLY A 236 24.84 -34.07 15.21
C GLY A 236 23.88 -34.74 16.18
N LEU A 237 22.60 -34.37 16.11
CA LEU A 237 21.53 -34.95 16.93
C LEU A 237 21.31 -36.45 16.63
N THR A 238 21.51 -36.90 15.39
CA THR A 238 21.43 -38.33 15.05
C THR A 238 22.55 -39.16 15.69
N GLY A 239 23.64 -38.52 16.10
CA GLY A 239 24.70 -39.18 16.87
C GLY A 239 26.12 -38.75 16.54
N LEU A 240 26.34 -37.87 15.53
CA LEU A 240 27.69 -37.38 15.24
C LEU A 240 28.24 -36.46 16.34
N ALA A 241 27.38 -35.93 17.21
CA ALA A 241 27.80 -35.11 18.34
C ALA A 241 28.19 -35.94 19.59
N ASP A 242 27.90 -37.25 19.63
CA ASP A 242 28.21 -38.14 20.77
C ASP A 242 29.73 -38.40 20.85
N LYS A 243 30.46 -37.50 21.52
CA LYS A 243 31.91 -37.58 21.65
C LYS A 243 32.35 -38.50 22.79
N ASN A 244 31.52 -38.70 23.80
CA ASN A 244 31.84 -39.53 24.96
C ASN A 244 31.34 -40.99 24.82
N SER A 245 30.56 -41.28 23.77
CA SER A 245 29.97 -42.59 23.46
C SER A 245 29.04 -43.11 24.56
N ASP A 246 28.28 -42.21 25.20
CA ASP A 246 27.29 -42.55 26.22
C ASP A 246 25.88 -42.79 25.65
N ASN A 247 25.74 -42.76 24.31
CA ASN A 247 24.48 -42.93 23.57
C ASN A 247 23.43 -41.84 23.87
N ALA A 248 23.86 -40.69 24.37
CA ALA A 248 23.02 -39.51 24.56
C ALA A 248 23.68 -38.29 23.90
N ILE A 249 22.88 -37.37 23.37
CA ILE A 249 23.36 -36.08 22.88
C ILE A 249 22.89 -35.00 23.82
N ASN A 250 23.77 -34.38 24.60
CA ASN A 250 23.42 -33.22 25.43
C ASN A 250 23.69 -31.88 24.72
N LEU A 251 23.21 -30.79 25.33
CA LEU A 251 23.34 -29.44 24.77
C LEU A 251 24.81 -29.03 24.55
N PHE A 252 25.72 -29.43 25.45
CA PHE A 252 27.14 -29.14 25.31
C PHE A 252 27.77 -29.85 24.10
N GLU A 253 27.41 -31.11 23.89
CA GLU A 253 27.93 -31.92 22.80
C GLU A 253 27.46 -31.42 21.43
N ILE A 254 26.15 -31.16 21.28
CA ILE A 254 25.65 -30.61 20.02
C ILE A 254 26.21 -29.22 19.76
N GLY A 255 26.33 -28.37 20.79
CA GLY A 255 26.91 -27.04 20.65
C GLY A 255 28.35 -27.10 20.14
N ARG A 256 29.18 -27.95 20.75
CA ARG A 256 30.57 -28.12 20.31
C ARG A 256 30.68 -28.72 18.90
N TYR A 257 29.83 -29.68 18.55
CA TYR A 257 29.82 -30.26 17.21
C TYR A 257 29.47 -29.20 16.15
N LEU A 258 28.47 -28.36 16.42
CA LEU A 258 28.05 -27.28 15.53
C LEU A 258 29.11 -26.19 15.40
N GLU A 259 29.74 -25.78 16.51
CA GLU A 259 30.87 -24.83 16.53
C GLU A 259 32.09 -25.33 15.75
N ASP A 260 32.31 -26.65 15.69
CA ASP A 260 33.40 -27.25 14.92
C ASP A 260 33.03 -27.39 13.42
N ALA A 261 31.82 -27.89 13.13
CA ALA A 261 31.45 -28.35 11.79
C ALA A 261 30.96 -27.23 10.87
N VAL A 262 30.08 -26.34 11.35
CA VAL A 262 29.47 -25.30 10.52
C VAL A 262 30.52 -24.30 10.02
N PRO A 263 31.39 -23.71 10.86
CA PRO A 263 32.35 -22.71 10.40
C PRO A 263 33.41 -23.28 9.45
N ALA A 264 33.72 -24.57 9.59
CA ALA A 264 34.64 -25.28 8.70
C ALA A 264 34.08 -25.44 7.28
N GLU A 265 32.76 -25.60 7.15
CA GLU A 265 32.07 -25.75 5.86
C GLU A 265 31.67 -24.42 5.22
N THR A 266 31.51 -23.35 6.00
CA THR A 266 31.12 -22.03 5.47
C THR A 266 32.30 -21.13 5.10
N ALA A 267 33.52 -21.49 5.48
CA ALA A 267 34.71 -20.67 5.21
C ALA A 267 34.87 -20.31 3.72
N PRO A 268 35.21 -19.04 3.38
CA PRO A 268 35.63 -17.96 4.27
C PRO A 268 34.47 -17.13 4.87
N LEU A 269 33.21 -17.47 4.60
CA LEU A 269 32.05 -16.79 5.17
C LEU A 269 31.83 -17.25 6.62
N SER A 270 31.48 -16.31 7.49
CA SER A 270 31.28 -16.57 8.93
C SER A 270 29.84 -17.00 9.19
N GLN A 271 29.69 -18.15 9.85
CA GLN A 271 28.45 -18.62 10.46
C GLN A 271 28.81 -19.43 11.70
N LEU A 272 28.58 -18.88 12.89
CA LEU A 272 28.94 -19.45 14.18
C LEU A 272 27.67 -19.78 14.97
N PRO A 273 27.24 -21.05 15.05
CA PRO A 273 26.07 -21.43 15.82
C PRO A 273 26.19 -21.09 17.31
N MET A 274 25.06 -20.90 17.99
CA MET A 274 25.04 -20.64 19.44
C MET A 274 23.97 -21.43 20.17
N THR A 275 24.30 -21.82 21.41
CA THR A 275 23.40 -22.57 22.31
C THR A 275 23.20 -21.84 23.63
N VAL A 276 21.96 -21.78 24.11
CA VAL A 276 21.57 -21.22 25.42
C VAL A 276 20.73 -22.25 26.16
N GLY A 277 21.06 -22.52 27.43
CA GLY A 277 20.38 -23.52 28.26
C GLY A 277 21.33 -24.21 29.22
N ASP A 278 20.82 -25.20 29.97
CA ASP A 278 21.68 -26.06 30.79
C ASP A 278 22.46 -27.04 29.89
N ARG A 279 23.79 -27.00 30.02
CA ARG A 279 24.73 -27.80 29.22
C ARG A 279 24.54 -29.30 29.36
N GLN A 280 24.08 -29.77 30.52
CA GLN A 280 23.87 -31.21 30.78
C GLN A 280 22.53 -31.71 30.29
N THR A 281 21.67 -30.82 29.80
CA THR A 281 20.36 -31.18 29.28
C THR A 281 20.51 -32.09 28.06
N VAL A 282 20.13 -33.36 28.20
CA VAL A 282 20.07 -34.33 27.10
C VAL A 282 19.04 -33.85 26.09
N LEU A 283 19.28 -33.92 24.78
CA LEU A 283 18.41 -33.49 23.67
C LEU A 283 17.88 -34.63 22.81
N THR A 284 18.59 -35.74 22.72
CA THR A 284 18.08 -37.00 22.17
C THR A 284 18.99 -38.16 22.58
N HIS A 285 18.59 -39.39 22.29
CA HIS A 285 19.44 -40.58 22.41
C HIS A 285 19.88 -41.06 21.03
N VAL A 286 21.07 -41.63 20.98
CA VAL A 286 21.66 -42.13 19.73
C VAL A 286 21.01 -43.46 19.36
N ASP A 287 20.44 -43.51 18.16
CA ASP A 287 20.07 -44.77 17.52
C ASP A 287 21.27 -45.28 16.70
N GLU A 288 21.86 -46.40 17.11
CA GLU A 288 23.09 -46.92 16.50
C GLU A 288 22.93 -47.21 15.01
N ALA A 289 21.75 -47.65 14.57
CA ALA A 289 21.47 -47.94 13.17
C ALA A 289 21.39 -46.64 12.33
N ALA A 290 20.73 -45.61 12.83
CA ALA A 290 20.68 -44.29 12.20
C ALA A 290 22.06 -43.63 12.17
N LEU A 291 22.84 -43.72 13.25
CA LEU A 291 24.22 -43.23 13.29
C LEU A 291 25.11 -43.94 12.27
N ALA A 292 24.99 -45.27 12.15
CA ALA A 292 25.70 -46.05 11.14
C ALA A 292 25.30 -45.62 9.72
N ALA A 293 24.01 -45.36 9.47
CA ALA A 293 23.52 -44.89 8.18
C ALA A 293 24.06 -43.49 7.82
N VAL A 294 24.08 -42.54 8.77
CA VAL A 294 24.66 -41.21 8.58
C VAL A 294 26.16 -41.30 8.27
N ARG A 295 26.91 -42.13 9.02
CA ARG A 295 28.35 -42.35 8.75
C ARG A 295 28.59 -42.97 7.37
N ALA A 296 27.75 -43.92 6.95
CA ALA A 296 27.85 -44.54 5.63
C ALA A 296 27.50 -43.55 4.50
N ALA A 297 26.47 -42.71 4.67
CA ALA A 297 26.08 -41.67 3.72
C ALA A 297 27.17 -40.61 3.54
N LYS A 298 27.88 -40.24 4.62
CA LYS A 298 29.06 -39.35 4.52
C LYS A 298 30.28 -40.03 3.88
N ALA A 299 30.42 -41.35 4.02
CA ALA A 299 31.48 -42.12 3.38
C ALA A 299 31.22 -42.40 1.88
N GLY A 300 29.97 -42.30 1.41
CA GLY A 300 29.60 -42.49 0.01
C GLY A 300 28.53 -41.48 -0.42
N ARG A 301 28.92 -40.44 -1.18
CA ARG A 301 28.06 -39.35 -1.68
C ARG A 301 26.79 -39.84 -2.40
N LYS A 302 25.70 -40.08 -1.68
CA LYS A 302 24.33 -40.13 -2.21
C LYS A 302 23.35 -39.56 -1.17
N PRO A 303 22.59 -38.51 -1.50
CA PRO A 303 21.47 -38.06 -0.67
C PRO A 303 20.21 -38.87 -1.00
N SER A 304 19.45 -39.29 0.01
CA SER A 304 18.05 -39.67 -0.16
C SER A 304 17.19 -39.03 0.93
N LEU A 305 16.33 -38.09 0.51
CA LEU A 305 15.17 -37.65 1.28
C LEU A 305 13.96 -38.38 0.69
N ALA A 306 13.24 -39.11 1.53
CA ALA A 306 11.96 -39.71 1.18
C ALA A 306 10.86 -38.77 1.69
N THR A 307 10.20 -38.06 0.78
CA THR A 307 9.04 -37.22 1.04
C THR A 307 7.82 -38.07 1.35
N THR A 308 7.16 -37.85 2.48
CA THR A 308 5.76 -38.27 2.69
C THR A 308 4.99 -37.21 3.46
N GLY A 309 3.89 -36.76 2.85
CA GLY A 309 3.06 -35.65 3.28
C GLY A 309 2.22 -35.92 4.52
N SER A 310 2.02 -34.85 5.29
CA SER A 310 1.23 -34.77 6.51
C SER A 310 -0.27 -34.83 6.23
N LYS A 311 -0.96 -35.88 6.71
CA LYS A 311 -2.44 -35.94 6.80
C LYS A 311 -2.94 -36.85 7.94
N GLY A 312 -2.12 -37.15 8.94
CA GLY A 312 -2.43 -38.16 9.97
C GLY A 312 -3.75 -37.95 10.74
N LEU A 313 -3.90 -36.85 11.48
CA LEU A 313 -5.00 -36.70 12.46
C LEU A 313 -6.39 -36.51 11.81
N GLU A 314 -6.50 -35.63 10.81
CA GLU A 314 -7.76 -35.38 10.11
C GLU A 314 -8.25 -36.63 9.39
N ALA A 315 -7.36 -37.34 8.69
CA ALA A 315 -7.72 -38.57 7.98
C ALA A 315 -8.18 -39.65 8.97
N MET A 316 -7.49 -39.81 10.10
CA MET A 316 -7.89 -40.77 11.15
C MET A 316 -9.30 -40.48 11.67
N VAL A 317 -9.57 -39.24 12.11
CA VAL A 317 -10.89 -38.88 12.67
C VAL A 317 -11.99 -38.98 11.60
N LEU A 318 -11.74 -38.51 10.38
CA LEU A 318 -12.76 -38.52 9.32
C LEU A 318 -13.12 -39.92 8.85
N THR A 319 -12.18 -40.88 8.84
CA THR A 319 -12.47 -42.27 8.43
C THR A 319 -13.51 -42.97 9.29
N GLU A 320 -13.71 -42.52 10.53
CA GLU A 320 -14.68 -43.08 11.48
C GLU A 320 -16.05 -42.37 11.43
N THR A 321 -16.23 -41.37 10.55
CA THR A 321 -17.47 -40.57 10.44
C THR A 321 -18.34 -40.93 9.23
N ASP A 322 -19.62 -40.57 9.27
CA ASP A 322 -20.57 -40.74 8.15
C ASP A 322 -20.19 -39.88 6.93
N SER A 323 -20.46 -40.38 5.71
CA SER A 323 -20.19 -39.69 4.44
C SER A 323 -20.82 -38.30 4.29
N SER A 324 -21.87 -37.99 5.04
CA SER A 324 -22.48 -36.66 5.12
C SER A 324 -21.68 -35.67 5.99
N VAL A 325 -21.04 -36.15 7.06
CA VAL A 325 -20.14 -35.35 7.91
C VAL A 325 -18.84 -35.08 7.16
N GLN A 326 -18.27 -36.11 6.52
CA GLN A 326 -17.08 -35.98 5.67
C GLN A 326 -17.29 -34.95 4.55
N ARG A 327 -18.45 -35.00 3.87
CA ARG A 327 -18.79 -34.02 2.81
C ARG A 327 -18.84 -32.59 3.34
N ARG A 328 -19.47 -32.36 4.50
CA ARG A 328 -19.53 -31.03 5.13
C ARG A 328 -18.15 -30.54 5.56
N TYR A 329 -17.29 -31.41 6.08
CA TYR A 329 -15.92 -31.06 6.44
C TYR A 329 -15.08 -30.67 5.20
N VAL A 330 -15.22 -31.41 4.10
CA VAL A 330 -14.59 -31.04 2.81
C VAL A 330 -15.13 -29.70 2.30
N GLU A 331 -16.44 -29.47 2.43
CA GLU A 331 -17.06 -28.19 2.09
C GLU A 331 -16.52 -27.03 2.93
N PHE A 332 -16.30 -27.25 4.23
CA PHE A 332 -15.69 -26.27 5.13
C PHE A 332 -14.29 -25.89 4.67
N ASN A 333 -13.42 -26.87 4.40
CA ASN A 333 -12.06 -26.60 3.93
C ASN A 333 -12.06 -25.89 2.58
N ARG A 334 -12.95 -26.27 1.66
CA ARG A 334 -13.11 -25.58 0.38
C ARG A 334 -13.61 -24.14 0.55
N ALA A 335 -14.52 -23.89 1.49
CA ALA A 335 -14.99 -22.53 1.78
C ALA A 335 -13.87 -21.65 2.34
N LEU A 336 -13.00 -22.21 3.20
CA LEU A 336 -11.78 -21.52 3.65
C LEU A 336 -10.84 -21.20 2.47
N GLU A 337 -10.57 -22.19 1.60
CA GLU A 337 -9.71 -22.02 0.42
C GLU A 337 -10.24 -20.97 -0.56
N ASN A 338 -11.56 -20.96 -0.79
CA ASN A 338 -12.24 -20.02 -1.67
C ASN A 338 -12.46 -18.63 -1.03
N ARG A 339 -12.09 -18.43 0.24
CA ARG A 339 -12.31 -17.20 1.01
C ARG A 339 -13.80 -16.86 1.19
N GLU A 340 -14.66 -17.87 1.26
CA GLU A 340 -16.12 -17.77 1.50
C GLU A 340 -16.38 -17.79 3.02
N LEU A 341 -16.01 -16.73 3.75
CA LEU A 341 -15.80 -16.80 5.21
C LEU A 341 -17.06 -16.52 6.06
N LEU A 342 -17.56 -15.26 6.05
CA LEU A 342 -18.80 -14.86 6.75
C LEU A 342 -19.83 -14.23 5.82
N ASP A 343 -19.42 -13.84 4.62
CA ASP A 343 -20.23 -13.17 3.62
C ASP A 343 -21.10 -14.18 2.88
N ALA A 344 -22.41 -14.00 2.96
CA ALA A 344 -23.37 -14.87 2.31
C ALA A 344 -23.32 -14.68 0.79
N ILE A 345 -22.78 -15.67 0.08
CA ILE A 345 -22.77 -15.73 -1.38
C ILE A 345 -23.98 -16.55 -1.84
N PRO A 346 -24.84 -16.03 -2.75
CA PRO A 346 -26.02 -16.76 -3.21
C PRO A 346 -25.68 -18.15 -3.75
N GLY A 347 -26.26 -19.19 -3.13
CA GLY A 347 -26.06 -20.59 -3.52
C GLY A 347 -24.84 -21.29 -2.89
N HIS A 348 -24.06 -20.58 -2.07
CA HIS A 348 -22.90 -21.12 -1.36
C HIS A 348 -23.10 -20.97 0.16
N ARG A 349 -22.50 -21.89 0.92
CA ARG A 349 -22.50 -21.86 2.39
C ARG A 349 -21.16 -21.31 2.86
N THR A 350 -21.18 -20.48 3.89
CA THR A 350 -19.95 -19.88 4.41
C THR A 350 -19.18 -20.85 5.32
N ALA A 351 -17.88 -20.61 5.47
CA ALA A 351 -17.03 -21.39 6.35
C ALA A 351 -17.52 -21.35 7.81
N ASP A 352 -18.04 -20.21 8.30
CA ASP A 352 -18.58 -20.10 9.65
C ASP A 352 -19.91 -20.86 9.83
N GLU A 353 -20.80 -20.84 8.83
CA GLU A 353 -22.03 -21.66 8.85
C GLU A 353 -21.69 -23.15 8.91
N LEU A 354 -20.72 -23.60 8.10
CA LEU A 354 -20.22 -24.97 8.09
C LEU A 354 -19.56 -25.34 9.43
N TYR A 355 -18.75 -24.45 10.00
CA TYR A 355 -18.13 -24.65 11.31
C TYR A 355 -19.16 -24.80 12.43
N LEU A 356 -20.17 -23.92 12.48
CA LEU A 356 -21.24 -23.95 13.49
C LEU A 356 -22.03 -25.26 13.44
N GLU A 357 -22.17 -25.89 12.27
CA GLU A 357 -22.75 -27.23 12.17
C GLU A 357 -21.78 -28.33 12.59
N LEU A 358 -20.52 -28.28 12.12
CA LEU A 358 -19.52 -29.32 12.37
C LEU A 358 -19.11 -29.40 13.85
N VAL A 359 -19.10 -28.27 14.57
CA VAL A 359 -18.78 -28.23 16.00
C VAL A 359 -19.86 -28.89 16.88
N GLN A 360 -21.07 -29.08 16.35
CA GLN A 360 -22.14 -29.80 17.06
C GLN A 360 -22.05 -31.32 16.87
N VAL A 361 -21.20 -31.79 15.97
CA VAL A 361 -21.00 -33.22 15.66
C VAL A 361 -20.03 -33.82 16.69
N PRO A 362 -20.49 -34.71 17.60
CA PRO A 362 -19.64 -35.27 18.66
C PRO A 362 -18.46 -36.09 18.12
N GLU A 363 -18.64 -36.75 16.97
CA GLU A 363 -17.59 -37.54 16.31
C GLU A 363 -16.41 -36.68 15.86
N LEU A 364 -16.62 -35.38 15.62
CA LEU A 364 -15.57 -34.43 15.25
C LEU A 364 -14.95 -33.72 16.45
N ALA A 365 -15.29 -34.09 17.69
CA ALA A 365 -14.75 -33.45 18.90
C ALA A 365 -13.21 -33.28 18.88
N PRO A 366 -12.40 -34.26 18.40
CA PRO A 366 -10.95 -34.08 18.29
C PRO A 366 -10.51 -32.98 17.31
N LEU A 367 -11.36 -32.64 16.33
CA LEU A 367 -11.09 -31.63 15.29
C LEU A 367 -11.72 -30.27 15.58
N HIS A 368 -12.59 -30.13 16.59
CA HIS A 368 -13.29 -28.86 16.87
C HIS A 368 -12.32 -27.69 17.05
N LYS A 369 -11.26 -27.87 17.84
CA LYS A 369 -10.24 -26.85 18.05
C LYS A 369 -9.44 -26.53 16.78
N LEU A 370 -9.17 -27.55 15.97
CA LEU A 370 -8.47 -27.36 14.69
C LEU A 370 -9.32 -26.54 13.72
N MET A 371 -10.60 -26.88 13.56
CA MET A 371 -11.54 -26.12 12.72
C MET A 371 -11.70 -24.68 13.23
N CYS A 372 -11.82 -24.49 14.55
CA CYS A 372 -11.88 -23.17 15.18
C CYS A 372 -10.65 -22.31 14.81
N ARG A 373 -9.44 -22.86 14.97
CA ARG A 373 -8.19 -22.17 14.59
C ARG A 373 -8.15 -21.87 13.10
N ASN A 374 -8.43 -22.85 12.23
CA ASN A 374 -8.38 -22.66 10.78
C ASN A 374 -9.32 -21.54 10.31
N LEU A 375 -10.54 -21.47 10.87
CA LEU A 375 -11.47 -20.38 10.60
C LEU A 375 -10.96 -19.04 11.14
N ALA A 376 -10.46 -19.01 12.38
CA ALA A 376 -9.90 -17.79 12.96
C ALA A 376 -8.68 -17.27 12.19
N VAL A 377 -7.85 -18.17 11.64
CA VAL A 377 -6.70 -17.86 10.78
C VAL A 377 -7.17 -17.26 9.46
N ALA A 378 -8.10 -17.91 8.75
CA ALA A 378 -8.60 -17.40 7.47
C ALA A 378 -9.23 -16.00 7.58
N LEU A 379 -9.99 -15.74 8.66
CA LEU A 379 -10.57 -14.42 8.94
C LEU A 379 -9.51 -13.33 9.15
N GLN A 380 -8.39 -13.67 9.80
CA GLN A 380 -7.27 -12.75 10.03
C GLN A 380 -6.48 -12.51 8.75
N ASP A 381 -6.20 -13.56 7.98
CA ASP A 381 -5.43 -13.49 6.75
C ASP A 381 -6.10 -12.55 5.74
N GLU A 382 -7.42 -12.62 5.54
CA GLU A 382 -8.14 -11.69 4.67
C GLU A 382 -7.91 -10.21 5.02
N VAL A 383 -7.90 -9.90 6.31
CA VAL A 383 -7.69 -8.54 6.81
C VAL A 383 -6.22 -8.13 6.65
N GLN A 384 -5.30 -9.03 6.96
CA GLN A 384 -3.87 -8.78 6.87
C GLN A 384 -3.43 -8.51 5.43
N GLN A 385 -3.97 -9.27 4.48
CA GLN A 385 -3.71 -9.11 3.05
C GLN A 385 -4.10 -7.71 2.54
N ALA A 386 -5.25 -7.17 2.98
CA ALA A 386 -5.65 -5.81 2.63
C ALA A 386 -4.74 -4.74 3.24
N LEU A 387 -4.26 -4.93 4.48
CA LEU A 387 -3.31 -4.01 5.12
C LEU A 387 -1.94 -4.05 4.43
N ASN A 388 -1.46 -5.23 4.05
CA ASN A 388 -0.22 -5.40 3.32
C ASN A 388 -0.27 -4.69 1.96
N ALA A 389 -1.35 -4.89 1.19
CA ALA A 389 -1.50 -4.25 -0.11
C ALA A 389 -1.53 -2.71 -0.02
N LEU A 390 -2.09 -2.15 1.05
CA LEU A 390 -2.04 -0.72 1.34
C LEU A 390 -0.59 -0.23 1.54
N LEU A 391 0.21 -0.97 2.32
CA LEU A 391 1.62 -0.62 2.61
C LEU A 391 2.53 -0.85 1.39
N ASP A 392 2.23 -1.87 0.60
CA ASP A 392 2.95 -2.22 -0.62
C ASP A 392 2.63 -1.31 -1.80
N ASN A 393 1.74 -0.33 -1.60
CA ASN A 393 1.42 0.70 -2.60
C ASN A 393 0.83 0.06 -3.87
N ASP A 394 0.02 -0.99 -3.69
CA ASP A 394 -0.63 -1.67 -4.79
C ASP A 394 -1.55 -0.69 -5.55
N PRO A 395 -1.41 -0.55 -6.89
CA PRO A 395 -2.15 0.44 -7.66
C PRO A 395 -3.67 0.28 -7.57
N TYR A 396 -4.15 -0.95 -7.43
CA TYR A 396 -5.57 -1.24 -7.38
C TYR A 396 -6.11 -1.03 -5.98
N GLU A 397 -5.41 -1.47 -4.95
CA GLU A 397 -5.82 -1.25 -3.56
C GLU A 397 -5.68 0.23 -3.18
N VAL A 398 -4.62 0.96 -3.52
CA VAL A 398 -4.54 2.42 -3.24
C VAL A 398 -5.68 3.19 -3.92
N ASN A 399 -6.00 2.86 -5.16
CA ASN A 399 -7.09 3.51 -5.88
C ASN A 399 -8.48 3.04 -5.40
N ASN A 400 -8.66 1.75 -5.05
CA ASN A 400 -9.94 1.15 -4.64
C ASN A 400 -10.19 1.19 -3.13
N TRP A 401 -9.18 1.52 -2.32
CA TRP A 401 -9.30 1.72 -0.87
C TRP A 401 -10.48 2.65 -0.66
N SER A 402 -10.54 3.76 -1.38
CA SER A 402 -11.63 4.73 -1.31
C SER A 402 -12.98 4.27 -1.89
N PHE A 403 -13.11 3.12 -2.57
CA PHE A 403 -14.29 2.78 -3.40
C PHE A 403 -14.90 1.36 -3.25
N ASN A 404 -14.37 0.47 -2.39
CA ASN A 404 -14.97 -0.87 -2.18
C ASN A 404 -15.60 -1.07 -0.78
N PRO A 405 -16.79 -0.49 -0.50
CA PRO A 405 -17.44 -0.60 0.81
C PRO A 405 -17.90 -2.03 1.13
N GLN A 406 -18.15 -2.87 0.12
CA GLN A 406 -18.56 -4.26 0.29
C GLN A 406 -17.45 -5.11 0.91
N LYS A 407 -16.19 -4.90 0.49
CA LYS A 407 -15.04 -5.63 1.02
C LYS A 407 -14.69 -5.20 2.45
N TYR A 408 -14.31 -3.93 2.65
CA TYR A 408 -13.80 -3.46 3.96
C TYR A 408 -14.88 -3.34 5.03
N GLY A 409 -16.16 -3.30 4.63
CA GLY A 409 -17.31 -3.33 5.55
C GLY A 409 -17.37 -4.61 6.40
N LEU A 410 -16.83 -5.72 5.89
CA LEU A 410 -16.86 -7.03 6.54
C LEU A 410 -15.76 -7.21 7.59
N TYR A 411 -14.62 -6.52 7.44
CA TYR A 411 -13.43 -6.73 8.28
C TYR A 411 -13.66 -6.49 9.79
N PRO A 412 -14.46 -5.50 10.23
CA PRO A 412 -14.80 -5.41 11.65
C PRO A 412 -15.51 -6.65 12.20
N ALA A 413 -16.32 -7.33 11.38
CA ALA A 413 -17.01 -8.57 11.76
C ALA A 413 -16.05 -9.76 11.73
N TYR A 414 -15.18 -9.85 10.72
CA TYR A 414 -14.15 -10.91 10.65
C TYR A 414 -13.26 -10.89 11.89
N LEU A 415 -12.78 -9.71 12.28
CA LEU A 415 -11.95 -9.53 13.47
C LEU A 415 -12.74 -9.76 14.76
N ALA A 416 -14.02 -9.37 14.81
CA ALA A 416 -14.88 -9.68 15.97
C ALA A 416 -15.00 -11.19 16.17
N ARG A 417 -15.29 -11.90 15.08
CA ARG A 417 -15.49 -13.34 15.08
C ARG A 417 -14.21 -14.09 15.40
N SER A 418 -13.07 -13.63 14.88
CA SER A 418 -11.75 -14.16 15.26
C SER A 418 -11.46 -14.03 16.77
N ILE A 419 -11.74 -12.85 17.37
CA ILE A 419 -11.60 -12.66 18.83
C ILE A 419 -12.56 -13.58 19.61
N GLU A 420 -13.78 -13.79 19.12
CA GLU A 420 -14.74 -14.71 19.76
C GLU A 420 -14.25 -16.17 19.72
N LEU A 421 -13.72 -16.61 18.58
CA LEU A 421 -13.19 -17.97 18.38
C LEU A 421 -11.94 -18.24 19.22
N LEU A 422 -11.04 -17.26 19.33
CA LEU A 422 -9.79 -17.38 20.10
C LEU A 422 -9.97 -17.09 21.60
N GLY A 423 -10.99 -16.31 21.97
CA GLY A 423 -11.24 -15.85 23.33
C GLY A 423 -10.68 -14.45 23.64
N SER A 424 -11.32 -13.71 24.55
CA SER A 424 -10.95 -12.32 24.89
C SER A 424 -9.62 -12.17 25.61
N GLU A 425 -9.16 -13.22 26.29
CA GLU A 425 -7.88 -13.25 27.02
C GLU A 425 -6.71 -13.70 26.15
N HIS A 426 -6.94 -13.94 24.85
CA HIS A 426 -5.90 -14.33 23.91
C HIS A 426 -4.83 -13.22 23.80
N TYR A 427 -3.54 -13.59 23.72
CA TYR A 427 -2.45 -12.61 23.68
C TYR A 427 -2.55 -11.63 22.50
N MET A 428 -3.11 -12.09 21.37
CA MET A 428 -3.37 -11.27 20.18
C MET A 428 -4.66 -10.43 20.23
N ALA A 429 -5.48 -10.56 21.29
CA ALA A 429 -6.80 -9.93 21.32
C ALA A 429 -6.71 -8.40 21.19
N ASN A 430 -5.68 -7.78 21.77
CA ASN A 430 -5.45 -6.33 21.65
C ASN A 430 -5.11 -5.91 20.21
N ASP A 431 -4.26 -6.68 19.52
CA ASP A 431 -3.88 -6.40 18.12
C ASP A 431 -5.09 -6.54 17.18
N LEU A 432 -5.87 -7.60 17.37
CA LEU A 432 -7.11 -7.82 16.62
C LEU A 432 -8.14 -6.72 16.91
N ARG A 433 -8.23 -6.27 18.17
CA ARG A 433 -9.10 -5.16 18.57
C ARG A 433 -8.64 -3.84 17.98
N ALA A 434 -7.34 -3.59 17.91
CA ALA A 434 -6.77 -2.40 17.27
C ALA A 434 -7.14 -2.37 15.77
N LYS A 435 -6.91 -3.47 15.04
CA LYS A 435 -7.32 -3.61 13.63
C LYS A 435 -8.83 -3.45 13.46
N GLN A 436 -9.63 -3.96 14.39
CA GLN A 436 -11.09 -3.85 14.34
C GLN A 436 -11.54 -2.40 14.47
N LEU A 437 -10.98 -1.68 15.45
CA LEU A 437 -11.26 -0.26 15.66
C LEU A 437 -10.79 0.58 14.46
N PHE A 438 -9.65 0.23 13.87
CA PHE A 438 -9.17 0.85 12.64
C PHE A 438 -10.20 0.73 11.52
N PHE A 439 -10.64 -0.48 11.17
CA PHE A 439 -11.61 -0.65 10.07
C PHE A 439 -12.98 -0.05 10.39
N LYS A 440 -13.42 -0.04 11.66
CA LYS A 440 -14.63 0.72 12.06
C LYS A 440 -14.48 2.22 11.80
N GLY A 441 -13.37 2.80 12.26
CA GLY A 441 -13.08 4.22 12.06
C GLY A 441 -12.92 4.59 10.59
N TYR A 442 -12.25 3.73 9.83
CA TYR A 442 -12.05 3.85 8.39
C TYR A 442 -13.37 3.78 7.60
N ASN A 443 -14.22 2.80 7.87
CA ASN A 443 -15.53 2.69 7.22
C ASN A 443 -16.43 3.88 7.57
N ARG A 444 -16.32 4.42 8.80
CA ARG A 444 -17.01 5.63 9.20
C ARG A 444 -16.47 6.88 8.48
N ALA A 445 -15.15 6.98 8.31
CA ALA A 445 -14.49 8.07 7.58
C ALA A 445 -14.98 8.20 6.14
N LYS A 446 -15.25 7.07 5.46
CA LYS A 446 -15.75 7.05 4.07
C LYS A 446 -17.10 7.75 3.90
N LEU A 447 -18.00 7.61 4.88
CA LEU A 447 -19.32 8.25 4.83
C LEU A 447 -19.25 9.78 4.80
N VAL A 448 -18.11 10.38 5.21
CA VAL A 448 -17.88 11.82 5.09
C VAL A 448 -17.83 12.26 3.61
N GLY A 449 -17.31 11.41 2.71
CA GLY A 449 -17.09 11.72 1.30
C GLY A 449 -18.23 11.30 0.36
N GLU A 450 -19.02 10.28 0.71
CA GLU A 450 -19.94 9.65 -0.24
C GLU A 450 -21.37 10.23 -0.24
N LEU A 451 -21.89 10.79 0.87
CA LEU A 451 -23.36 10.75 1.04
C LEU A 451 -24.04 11.88 1.83
N GLU A 452 -23.44 13.05 2.11
CA GLU A 452 -24.17 14.03 2.94
C GLU A 452 -23.96 15.52 2.60
N ASP A 453 -25.05 16.16 2.17
CA ASP A 453 -25.11 17.60 1.95
C ASP A 453 -25.10 18.40 3.28
N ASP A 454 -25.46 17.77 4.41
CA ASP A 454 -25.49 18.40 5.74
C ASP A 454 -24.09 18.55 6.35
N PRO A 455 -23.58 19.79 6.55
CA PRO A 455 -22.28 20.03 7.18
C PRO A 455 -22.17 19.52 8.63
N GLN A 456 -23.23 19.63 9.43
CA GLN A 456 -23.17 19.24 10.86
C GLN A 456 -23.03 17.73 11.02
N ARG A 457 -23.74 16.98 10.17
CA ARG A 457 -23.69 15.52 10.19
C ARG A 457 -22.35 14.99 9.67
N ARG A 458 -21.76 15.63 8.65
CA ARG A 458 -20.39 15.36 8.20
C ARG A 458 -19.36 15.55 9.32
N ASP A 459 -19.48 16.61 10.10
CA ASP A 459 -18.59 16.86 11.25
C ASP A 459 -18.73 15.78 12.33
N SER A 460 -19.97 15.40 12.68
CA SER A 460 -20.24 14.30 13.62
C SER A 460 -19.64 12.97 13.18
N ILE A 461 -19.84 12.58 11.91
CA ILE A 461 -19.26 11.34 11.34
C ILE A 461 -17.73 11.38 11.42
N ARG A 462 -17.12 12.53 11.11
CA ARG A 462 -15.66 12.71 11.19
C ARG A 462 -15.15 12.55 12.62
N ASP A 463 -15.84 13.12 13.60
CA ASP A 463 -15.45 13.03 15.01
C ASP A 463 -15.59 11.59 15.54
N GLU A 464 -16.64 10.87 15.16
CA GLU A 464 -16.81 9.45 15.47
C GLU A 464 -15.70 8.59 14.84
N ALA A 465 -15.41 8.81 13.55
CA ALA A 465 -14.33 8.12 12.85
C ALA A 465 -12.99 8.36 13.54
N LYS A 466 -12.70 9.62 13.88
CA LYS A 466 -11.47 10.01 14.58
C LYS A 466 -11.37 9.36 15.96
N ALA A 467 -12.47 9.29 16.73
CA ALA A 467 -12.46 8.66 18.04
C ALA A 467 -12.09 7.17 17.95
N LEU A 468 -12.66 6.44 16.98
CA LEU A 468 -12.34 5.03 16.73
C LEU A 468 -10.87 4.83 16.33
N LEU A 469 -10.36 5.68 15.43
CA LEU A 469 -8.96 5.62 14.99
C LEU A 469 -7.98 5.96 16.12
N LEU A 470 -8.31 6.90 17.01
CA LEU A 470 -7.48 7.22 18.17
C LEU A 470 -7.48 6.09 19.20
N GLN A 471 -8.60 5.35 19.37
CA GLN A 471 -8.63 4.15 20.19
C GLN A 471 -7.78 3.03 19.59
N SER A 472 -7.86 2.83 18.26
CA SER A 472 -6.96 1.91 17.55
C SER A 472 -5.50 2.28 17.77
N TYR A 473 -5.15 3.57 17.61
CA TYR A 473 -3.79 4.07 17.80
C TYR A 473 -3.29 3.93 19.24
N ALA A 474 -4.19 3.96 20.23
CA ALA A 474 -3.82 3.76 21.63
C ALA A 474 -3.49 2.29 21.95
N LEU A 475 -4.11 1.35 21.24
CA LEU A 475 -3.83 -0.09 21.37
C LEU A 475 -2.58 -0.49 20.57
N ASP A 476 -2.44 0.03 19.35
CA ASP A 476 -1.30 -0.18 18.48
C ASP A 476 -0.86 1.16 17.87
N ASN A 477 0.19 1.73 18.46
CA ASN A 477 0.74 3.01 18.01
C ASN A 477 1.81 2.86 16.91
N GLU A 478 2.09 1.62 16.49
CA GLU A 478 3.15 1.27 15.54
C GLU A 478 2.59 1.03 14.13
N ALA A 479 1.31 0.67 14.01
CA ALA A 479 0.60 0.57 12.74
C ALA A 479 0.60 1.90 11.95
N ALA A 480 1.46 2.02 10.93
CA ALA A 480 1.60 3.23 10.11
C ALA A 480 0.31 3.67 9.39
N TYR A 481 -0.56 2.72 9.03
CA TYR A 481 -1.83 3.00 8.34
C TYR A 481 -2.86 3.76 9.19
N VAL A 482 -2.75 3.70 10.53
CA VAL A 482 -3.65 4.40 11.45
C VAL A 482 -3.43 5.92 11.43
N PRO A 483 -2.21 6.46 11.71
CA PRO A 483 -1.96 7.89 11.62
C PRO A 483 -2.17 8.43 10.19
N PHE A 484 -1.88 7.64 9.15
CA PHE A 484 -2.21 8.02 7.78
C PHE A 484 -3.72 8.26 7.60
N THR A 485 -4.56 7.34 8.07
CA THR A 485 -6.02 7.49 7.96
C THR A 485 -6.57 8.65 8.80
N ILE A 486 -5.96 8.93 9.96
CA ILE A 486 -6.29 10.13 10.75
C ILE A 486 -5.95 11.40 9.96
N GLY A 487 -4.80 11.44 9.27
CA GLY A 487 -4.42 12.55 8.38
C GLY A 487 -5.48 12.81 7.30
N ASN A 488 -6.00 11.75 6.67
CA ASN A 488 -7.07 11.86 5.67
C ASN A 488 -8.35 12.51 6.23
N LEU A 489 -8.70 12.31 7.49
CA LEU A 489 -9.86 13.00 8.10
C LEU A 489 -9.67 14.52 8.17
N TYR A 490 -8.45 14.99 8.40
CA TYR A 490 -8.11 16.42 8.41
C TYR A 490 -8.07 17.01 7.00
N TYR A 491 -7.69 16.20 6.02
CA TYR A 491 -7.73 16.55 4.60
C TYR A 491 -9.18 16.73 4.11
N LEU A 492 -10.11 15.87 4.54
CA LEU A 492 -11.54 15.93 4.21
C LEU A 492 -12.33 17.06 4.92
N LYS A 493 -11.67 18.04 5.53
CA LYS A 493 -12.33 19.23 6.08
C LYS A 493 -12.49 20.30 5.00
N SER A 494 -13.48 21.17 5.16
CA SER A 494 -13.71 22.32 4.28
C SER A 494 -13.63 23.62 5.08
N PRO A 495 -12.49 24.34 5.06
CA PRO A 495 -11.24 24.02 4.37
C PRO A 495 -10.41 22.92 5.06
N PRO A 496 -9.46 22.26 4.35
CA PRO A 496 -8.54 21.29 4.93
C PRO A 496 -7.69 21.90 6.06
N GLN A 497 -7.30 21.08 7.03
CA GLN A 497 -6.38 21.49 8.10
C GLN A 497 -4.95 21.04 7.79
N SER A 498 -4.29 21.74 6.87
CA SER A 498 -3.00 21.37 6.26
C SER A 498 -1.92 20.99 7.28
N ASP A 499 -1.73 21.77 8.34
CA ASP A 499 -0.74 21.46 9.38
C ASP A 499 -0.97 20.09 10.03
N SER A 500 -2.24 19.77 10.33
CA SER A 500 -2.60 18.49 10.92
C SER A 500 -2.40 17.34 9.93
N VAL A 501 -2.71 17.55 8.64
CA VAL A 501 -2.48 16.56 7.58
C VAL A 501 -0.99 16.19 7.53
N VAL A 502 -0.11 17.20 7.44
CA VAL A 502 1.34 16.99 7.38
C VAL A 502 1.88 16.30 8.64
N ILE A 503 1.43 16.69 9.83
CA ILE A 503 1.84 16.06 11.09
C ILE A 503 1.48 14.58 11.12
N TRP A 504 0.25 14.22 10.76
CA TRP A 504 -0.22 12.84 10.84
C TRP A 504 0.40 11.95 9.76
N PHE A 505 0.59 12.47 8.54
CA PHE A 505 1.33 11.75 7.50
C PHE A 505 2.80 11.57 7.87
N THR A 506 3.44 12.57 8.49
CA THR A 506 4.81 12.44 9.00
C THR A 506 4.89 11.36 10.09
N ARG A 507 3.91 11.27 10.99
CA ARG A 507 3.83 10.16 11.95
C ARG A 507 3.71 8.79 11.28
N ALA A 508 2.97 8.68 10.18
CA ALA A 508 2.95 7.45 9.40
C ALA A 508 4.35 7.11 8.84
N LEU A 509 5.07 8.10 8.31
CA LEU A 509 6.43 7.93 7.78
C LEU A 509 7.47 7.59 8.84
N GLU A 510 7.32 8.06 10.08
CA GLU A 510 8.19 7.65 11.19
C GLU A 510 8.14 6.13 11.43
N ARG A 511 6.99 5.49 11.16
CA ARG A 511 6.79 4.05 11.32
C ARG A 511 7.16 3.28 10.05
N ALA A 512 6.73 3.77 8.90
CA ALA A 512 6.99 3.18 7.58
C ALA A 512 7.63 4.18 6.60
N PRO A 513 8.95 4.47 6.71
CA PRO A 513 9.63 5.46 5.87
C PRO A 513 9.87 5.00 4.42
N THR A 514 9.65 3.71 4.14
CA THR A 514 9.64 3.15 2.78
C THR A 514 8.25 3.15 2.16
N TRP A 515 7.20 3.47 2.94
CA TRP A 515 5.85 3.62 2.40
C TRP A 515 5.74 4.95 1.65
N LEU A 516 5.52 4.86 0.34
CA LEU A 516 5.64 6.02 -0.56
C LEU A 516 4.44 6.97 -0.47
N ILE A 517 3.24 6.45 -0.22
CA ILE A 517 1.98 7.22 -0.27
C ILE A 517 2.00 8.47 0.62
N PRO A 518 2.40 8.42 1.90
CA PRO A 518 2.35 9.61 2.73
C PRO A 518 3.27 10.74 2.22
N TYR A 519 4.41 10.44 1.58
CA TYR A 519 5.24 11.48 0.93
C TYR A 519 4.48 12.21 -0.18
N LEU A 520 3.76 11.44 -1.00
CA LEU A 520 3.00 11.96 -2.13
C LEU A 520 1.81 12.80 -1.69
N GLU A 521 1.10 12.35 -0.64
CA GLU A 521 -0.04 13.08 -0.09
C GLU A 521 0.39 14.35 0.68
N ILE A 522 1.53 14.34 1.39
CA ILE A 522 2.12 15.56 1.95
C ILE A 522 2.44 16.56 0.82
N SER A 523 3.09 16.10 -0.25
CA SER A 523 3.39 16.97 -1.39
C SER A 523 2.12 17.55 -1.99
N TYR A 524 1.09 16.73 -2.20
CA TYR A 524 -0.14 17.16 -2.83
C TYR A 524 -0.86 18.22 -1.99
N GLU A 525 -0.93 18.02 -0.68
CA GLU A 525 -1.50 18.99 0.26
C GLU A 525 -0.73 20.32 0.24
N ILE A 526 0.60 20.29 0.37
CA ILE A 526 1.43 21.51 0.39
C ILE A 526 1.31 22.30 -0.91
N VAL A 527 1.33 21.63 -2.05
CA VAL A 527 1.16 22.28 -3.36
C VAL A 527 -0.25 22.85 -3.51
N GLY A 528 -1.26 22.08 -3.11
CA GLY A 528 -2.67 22.46 -3.26
C GLY A 528 -3.09 23.63 -2.37
N SER A 529 -2.69 23.63 -1.10
CA SER A 529 -3.14 24.64 -0.12
C SER A 529 -2.21 25.86 -0.03
N GLN A 530 -0.91 25.70 -0.27
CA GLN A 530 0.09 26.77 -0.06
C GLN A 530 0.74 27.25 -1.37
N SER A 531 0.51 26.57 -2.49
CA SER A 531 1.24 26.80 -3.74
C SER A 531 2.77 26.73 -3.58
N ASP A 532 3.26 26.01 -2.56
CA ASP A 532 4.69 25.80 -2.32
C ASP A 532 5.20 24.58 -3.11
N TYR A 533 5.47 24.81 -4.39
CA TYR A 533 6.02 23.80 -5.30
C TYR A 533 7.39 23.29 -4.88
N LYS A 534 8.18 24.10 -4.17
CA LYS A 534 9.54 23.72 -3.77
C LYS A 534 9.50 22.69 -2.65
N THR A 535 8.67 22.91 -1.65
CA THR A 535 8.49 21.96 -0.55
C THR A 535 7.73 20.72 -1.04
N GLY A 536 6.73 20.87 -1.91
CA GLY A 536 6.10 19.72 -2.56
C GLY A 536 7.10 18.83 -3.31
N GLU A 537 7.95 19.44 -4.13
CA GLU A 537 9.01 18.75 -4.87
C GLU A 537 9.97 17.99 -3.94
N TYR A 538 10.36 18.60 -2.83
CA TYR A 538 11.21 17.95 -1.82
C TYR A 538 10.60 16.62 -1.35
N TRP A 539 9.31 16.58 -1.03
CA TRP A 539 8.65 15.36 -0.55
C TRP A 539 8.55 14.28 -1.65
N ILE A 540 8.24 14.65 -2.89
CA ILE A 540 8.21 13.69 -4.01
C ILE A 540 9.62 13.12 -4.27
N LEU A 541 10.66 13.95 -4.24
CA LEU A 541 12.04 13.48 -4.45
C LEU A 541 12.50 12.54 -3.33
N ARG A 542 12.05 12.75 -2.09
CA ARG A 542 12.31 11.81 -0.97
C ARG A 542 11.68 10.44 -1.22
N ALA A 543 10.49 10.38 -1.83
CA ALA A 543 9.88 9.13 -2.27
C ALA A 543 10.65 8.51 -3.45
N TYR A 544 11.10 9.33 -4.40
CA TYR A 544 11.90 8.89 -5.56
C TYR A 544 13.26 8.30 -5.15
N GLU A 545 13.89 8.82 -4.10
CA GLU A 545 15.09 8.24 -3.50
C GLU A 545 14.86 6.83 -2.92
N LYS A 546 13.63 6.50 -2.51
CA LYS A 546 13.27 5.19 -1.96
C LYS A 546 12.98 4.21 -3.07
N ASP A 547 12.16 4.63 -4.04
CA ASP A 547 11.88 3.85 -5.23
C ASP A 547 11.70 4.78 -6.45
N SER A 548 12.70 4.77 -7.33
CA SER A 548 12.70 5.57 -8.55
C SER A 548 11.91 4.93 -9.70
N THR A 549 11.41 3.71 -9.49
CA THR A 549 10.63 2.90 -10.45
C THR A 549 9.14 2.85 -10.11
N ALA A 550 8.77 3.26 -8.89
CA ALA A 550 7.38 3.40 -8.46
C ALA A 550 6.57 4.33 -9.38
N TYR A 551 5.54 3.78 -10.01
CA TYR A 551 4.75 4.51 -11.01
C TYR A 551 4.06 5.76 -10.42
N ASN A 552 3.53 5.68 -9.20
CA ASN A 552 2.84 6.79 -8.54
C ASN A 552 3.79 7.93 -8.17
N VAL A 553 5.04 7.61 -7.84
CA VAL A 553 6.09 8.63 -7.64
C VAL A 553 6.40 9.34 -8.96
N LEU A 554 6.58 8.57 -10.04
CA LEU A 554 6.81 9.12 -11.39
C LEU A 554 5.62 9.97 -11.86
N GLU A 555 4.39 9.49 -11.64
CA GLU A 555 3.15 10.17 -11.97
C GLU A 555 3.02 11.50 -11.20
N ARG A 556 3.20 11.49 -9.88
CA ARG A 556 3.14 12.71 -9.06
C ARG A 556 4.23 13.71 -9.43
N LEU A 557 5.45 13.24 -9.73
CA LEU A 557 6.51 14.10 -10.22
C LEU A 557 6.18 14.68 -11.59
N ALA A 558 5.58 13.90 -12.50
CA ALA A 558 5.13 14.38 -13.79
C ALA A 558 4.02 15.44 -13.65
N TRP A 559 3.08 15.27 -12.73
CA TRP A 559 2.06 16.28 -12.42
C TRP A 559 2.69 17.56 -11.88
N LEU A 560 3.64 17.44 -10.95
CA LEU A 560 4.36 18.60 -10.43
C LEU A 560 5.12 19.35 -11.53
N ARG A 561 5.77 18.63 -12.44
CA ARG A 561 6.46 19.22 -13.60
C ARG A 561 5.50 19.92 -14.55
N GLN A 562 4.32 19.35 -14.79
CA GLN A 562 3.26 20.02 -15.54
C GLN A 562 2.85 21.33 -14.85
N TRP A 563 2.65 21.33 -13.53
CA TRP A 563 2.28 22.53 -12.77
C TRP A 563 3.38 23.59 -12.72
N GLN A 564 4.65 23.17 -12.80
CA GLN A 564 5.80 24.06 -12.92
C GLN A 564 6.06 24.54 -14.36
N PHE A 565 5.16 24.25 -15.32
CA PHE A 565 5.29 24.58 -16.74
C PHE A 565 6.52 23.96 -17.42
N ARG A 566 6.87 22.72 -17.03
CA ARG A 566 7.96 21.92 -17.60
C ARG A 566 7.42 20.63 -18.24
N PRO A 567 6.54 20.73 -19.26
CA PRO A 567 5.84 19.56 -19.80
C PRO A 567 6.77 18.60 -20.55
N GLU A 568 7.93 19.04 -21.03
CA GLU A 568 8.93 18.16 -21.65
C GLU A 568 9.56 17.21 -20.62
N GLU A 569 9.89 17.72 -19.43
CA GLU A 569 10.34 16.88 -18.30
C GLU A 569 9.24 15.91 -17.85
N ALA A 570 7.99 16.39 -17.78
CA ALA A 570 6.85 15.54 -17.47
C ALA A 570 6.64 14.43 -18.50
N ASN A 571 6.81 14.73 -19.79
CA ASN A 571 6.66 13.74 -20.86
C ASN A 571 7.74 12.65 -20.78
N ALA A 572 8.98 13.02 -20.46
CA ALA A 572 10.06 12.06 -20.25
C ALA A 572 9.79 11.11 -19.04
N LEU A 573 9.19 11.64 -17.97
CA LEU A 573 8.76 10.81 -16.83
C LEU A 573 7.64 9.84 -17.24
N CYS A 574 6.70 10.29 -18.07
CA CYS A 574 5.65 9.42 -18.63
C CYS A 574 6.24 8.31 -19.51
N ASP A 575 7.24 8.62 -20.34
CA ASP A 575 7.96 7.64 -21.16
C ASP A 575 8.64 6.58 -20.29
N LYS A 576 9.30 7.00 -19.21
CA LYS A 576 9.90 6.09 -18.22
C LYS A 576 8.84 5.17 -17.59
N MET A 577 7.70 5.73 -17.19
CA MET A 577 6.61 4.96 -16.57
C MET A 577 6.02 3.92 -17.53
N ILE A 578 5.79 4.27 -18.80
CA ILE A 578 5.31 3.34 -19.83
C ILE A 578 6.32 2.22 -20.09
N ALA A 579 7.62 2.54 -20.11
CA ALA A 579 8.67 1.53 -20.29
C ALA A 579 8.74 0.52 -19.13
N LEU A 580 8.46 0.98 -17.90
CA LEU A 580 8.44 0.13 -16.70
C LEU A 580 7.17 -0.72 -16.59
N LYS A 581 6.00 -0.14 -16.89
CA LYS A 581 4.69 -0.80 -16.81
C LYS A 581 3.83 -0.49 -18.05
N PRO A 582 3.98 -1.25 -19.16
CA PRO A 582 3.27 -0.99 -20.41
C PRO A 582 1.75 -1.24 -20.36
N ASP A 583 1.28 -1.98 -19.36
CA ASP A 583 -0.12 -2.36 -19.10
C ASP A 583 -0.84 -1.40 -18.12
N LEU A 584 -0.13 -0.40 -17.59
CA LEU A 584 -0.68 0.55 -16.63
C LEU A 584 -1.39 1.72 -17.34
N PHE A 585 -2.72 1.77 -17.24
CA PHE A 585 -3.52 2.84 -17.88
C PHE A 585 -3.15 4.26 -17.39
N ASN A 586 -2.81 4.43 -16.09
CA ASN A 586 -2.36 5.69 -15.49
C ASN A 586 -1.19 6.34 -16.26
N ALA A 587 -0.31 5.51 -16.83
CA ALA A 587 0.85 6.00 -17.54
C ALA A 587 0.46 6.73 -18.84
N TYR A 588 -0.47 6.11 -19.58
CA TYR A 588 -1.01 6.66 -20.83
C TYR A 588 -1.91 7.85 -20.57
N SER A 589 -2.72 7.84 -19.50
CA SER A 589 -3.60 8.95 -19.16
C SER A 589 -2.82 10.19 -18.70
N THR A 590 -1.80 10.01 -17.86
CA THR A 590 -0.92 11.10 -17.43
C THR A 590 -0.10 11.64 -18.60
N LYS A 591 0.34 10.77 -19.53
CA LYS A 591 0.99 11.22 -20.77
C LYS A 591 0.05 12.00 -21.67
N ALA A 592 -1.18 11.53 -21.85
CA ALA A 592 -2.19 12.24 -22.64
C ALA A 592 -2.49 13.62 -22.06
N THR A 593 -2.57 13.72 -20.72
CA THR A 593 -2.75 15.00 -20.01
C THR A 593 -1.55 15.92 -20.24
N THR A 594 -0.33 15.38 -20.13
CA THR A 594 0.91 16.14 -20.36
C THR A 594 0.96 16.70 -21.78
N LEU A 595 0.70 15.86 -22.78
CA LEU A 595 0.66 16.25 -24.19
C LEU A 595 -0.51 17.21 -24.48
N TRP A 596 -1.62 17.09 -23.77
CA TRP A 596 -2.72 18.04 -23.86
C TRP A 596 -2.31 19.45 -23.36
N PHE A 597 -1.46 19.53 -22.33
CA PHE A 597 -0.84 20.80 -21.92
C PHE A 597 0.20 21.32 -22.91
N MET A 598 0.86 20.43 -23.68
CA MET A 598 1.77 20.79 -24.77
C MET A 598 0.99 21.24 -26.01
N GLN A 599 0.83 22.55 -26.19
CA GLN A 599 0.13 23.12 -27.35
C GLN A 599 0.69 22.59 -28.67
N GLY A 600 -0.20 22.14 -29.56
CA GLY A 600 0.15 21.51 -30.83
C GLY A 600 0.24 19.97 -30.78
N ALA A 601 0.34 19.35 -29.60
CA ALA A 601 0.42 17.89 -29.44
C ALA A 601 -0.96 17.21 -29.25
N TYR A 602 -2.06 17.87 -29.63
CA TYR A 602 -3.42 17.33 -29.43
C TYR A 602 -3.69 16.00 -30.13
N LYS A 603 -3.02 15.73 -31.26
CA LYS A 603 -3.11 14.44 -31.96
C LYS A 603 -2.39 13.33 -31.19
N ASP A 604 -1.26 13.65 -30.56
CA ASP A 604 -0.55 12.69 -29.72
C ASP A 604 -1.34 12.46 -28.41
N ALA A 605 -1.90 13.53 -27.82
CA ALA A 605 -2.79 13.42 -26.67
C ALA A 605 -4.00 12.51 -26.96
N GLU A 606 -4.62 12.64 -28.14
CA GLU A 606 -5.67 11.72 -28.61
C GLU A 606 -5.18 10.27 -28.64
N LYS A 607 -4.03 10.01 -29.28
CA LYS A 607 -3.44 8.67 -29.38
C LYS A 607 -3.28 8.02 -28.00
N TYR A 608 -2.61 8.70 -27.07
CA TYR A 608 -2.33 8.13 -25.74
C TYR A 608 -3.61 8.03 -24.88
N SER A 609 -4.58 8.93 -25.08
CA SER A 609 -5.84 8.85 -24.37
C SER A 609 -6.70 7.66 -24.84
N LEU A 610 -6.66 7.31 -26.13
CA LEU A 610 -7.29 6.09 -26.64
C LEU A 610 -6.62 4.83 -26.07
N GLN A 611 -5.28 4.76 -26.03
CA GLN A 611 -4.55 3.64 -25.44
C GLN A 611 -4.89 3.44 -23.96
N SER A 612 -5.06 4.53 -23.20
CA SER A 612 -5.51 4.45 -21.80
C SER A 612 -6.90 3.81 -21.68
N LEU A 613 -7.83 4.12 -22.60
CA LEU A 613 -9.19 3.56 -22.59
C LEU A 613 -9.23 2.12 -23.08
N GLU A 614 -8.30 1.70 -23.95
CA GLU A 614 -8.15 0.30 -24.35
C GLU A 614 -7.75 -0.59 -23.16
N LEU A 615 -6.84 -0.10 -22.32
CA LEU A 615 -6.40 -0.82 -21.11
C LEU A 615 -7.45 -0.80 -20.00
N PHE A 616 -8.20 0.30 -19.84
CA PHE A 616 -9.17 0.44 -18.74
C PHE A 616 -10.40 1.28 -19.13
N PRO A 617 -11.38 0.67 -19.84
CA PRO A 617 -12.47 1.40 -20.51
C PRO A 617 -13.55 1.98 -19.58
N ASP A 618 -13.64 1.50 -18.33
CA ASP A 618 -14.82 1.70 -17.49
C ASP A 618 -14.68 2.62 -16.29
N GLN A 619 -13.47 3.11 -15.95
CA GLN A 619 -13.30 3.93 -14.73
C GLN A 619 -12.65 5.31 -14.91
N TYR A 620 -12.05 5.62 -16.08
CA TYR A 620 -11.31 6.88 -16.23
C TYR A 620 -12.02 7.92 -17.11
N TRP A 621 -12.96 8.66 -16.48
CA TRP A 621 -13.72 9.73 -17.13
C TRP A 621 -12.83 10.85 -17.71
N TRP A 622 -11.68 11.10 -17.10
CA TRP A 622 -10.75 12.15 -17.53
C TRP A 622 -10.16 11.90 -18.92
N ALA A 623 -9.98 10.64 -19.34
CA ALA A 623 -9.60 10.33 -20.73
C ALA A 623 -10.65 10.81 -21.74
N TYR A 624 -11.94 10.70 -21.42
CA TYR A 624 -12.99 11.24 -22.28
C TYR A 624 -12.96 12.78 -22.34
N THR A 625 -12.59 13.44 -21.24
CA THR A 625 -12.36 14.89 -21.20
C THR A 625 -11.22 15.31 -22.14
N ILE A 626 -10.07 14.62 -22.06
CA ILE A 626 -8.91 14.89 -22.92
C ILE A 626 -9.26 14.65 -24.39
N LEU A 627 -9.91 13.53 -24.72
CA LEU A 627 -10.34 13.22 -26.09
C LEU A 627 -11.32 14.27 -26.60
N GLY A 628 -12.34 14.59 -25.82
CA GLY A 628 -13.33 15.60 -26.18
C GLY A 628 -12.68 16.96 -26.48
N ASP A 629 -11.76 17.43 -25.63
CA ASP A 629 -11.08 18.69 -25.88
C ASP A 629 -10.07 18.60 -27.03
N ALA A 630 -9.31 17.51 -27.16
CA ALA A 630 -8.41 17.27 -28.30
C ALA A 630 -9.17 17.29 -29.64
N TYR A 631 -10.33 16.64 -29.71
CA TYR A 631 -11.23 16.70 -30.87
C TYR A 631 -11.77 18.13 -31.10
N THR A 632 -12.14 18.84 -30.04
CA THR A 632 -12.60 20.24 -30.12
C THR A 632 -11.50 21.16 -30.67
N LYS A 633 -10.25 20.99 -30.20
CA LYS A 633 -9.09 21.77 -30.64
C LYS A 633 -8.68 21.47 -32.07
N THR A 634 -8.90 20.24 -32.52
CA THR A 634 -8.64 19.79 -33.90
C THR A 634 -9.85 19.94 -34.82
N ARG A 635 -10.89 20.70 -34.41
CA ARG A 635 -12.11 21.01 -35.17
C ARG A 635 -12.95 19.79 -35.57
N ARG A 636 -12.84 18.70 -34.82
CA ARG A 636 -13.64 17.48 -34.99
C ARG A 636 -14.81 17.47 -33.99
N ALA A 637 -15.59 18.56 -33.98
CA ALA A 637 -16.59 18.86 -32.95
C ALA A 637 -17.69 17.78 -32.80
N GLY A 638 -18.04 17.07 -33.89
CA GLY A 638 -18.96 15.93 -33.84
C GLY A 638 -18.42 14.77 -32.98
N MET A 639 -17.13 14.44 -33.16
CA MET A 639 -16.46 13.42 -32.35
C MET A 639 -16.27 13.91 -30.91
N ALA A 640 -15.96 15.20 -30.73
CA ALA A 640 -15.85 15.80 -29.40
C ALA A 640 -17.14 15.63 -28.58
N ALA A 641 -18.28 16.03 -29.16
CA ALA A 641 -19.58 15.92 -28.50
C ALA A 641 -19.94 14.47 -28.14
N ALA A 642 -19.61 13.50 -29.01
CA ALA A 642 -19.83 12.08 -28.73
C ALA A 642 -19.01 11.57 -27.54
N HIS A 643 -17.72 11.95 -27.44
CA HIS A 643 -16.86 11.53 -26.35
C HIS A 643 -17.23 12.20 -25.01
N PHE A 644 -17.61 13.48 -25.01
CA PHE A 644 -18.11 14.12 -23.79
C PHE A 644 -19.38 13.45 -23.26
N ARG A 645 -20.33 13.07 -24.14
CA ARG A 645 -21.53 12.32 -23.74
C ARG A 645 -21.18 10.94 -23.17
N LYS A 646 -20.30 10.21 -23.85
CA LYS A 646 -19.83 8.90 -23.36
C LYS A 646 -19.13 9.00 -22.00
N GLY A 647 -18.39 10.08 -21.77
CA GLY A 647 -17.85 10.42 -20.45
C GLY A 647 -18.96 10.56 -19.42
N LEU A 648 -19.98 11.38 -19.69
CA LEU A 648 -21.12 11.63 -18.80
C LEU A 648 -21.95 10.38 -18.45
N GLU A 649 -21.90 9.33 -19.27
CA GLU A 649 -22.53 8.03 -19.03
C GLU A 649 -21.77 7.17 -18.01
N LYS A 650 -20.50 7.51 -17.69
CA LYS A 650 -19.69 6.77 -16.70
C LYS A 650 -20.04 7.15 -15.27
N SER A 651 -19.70 6.28 -14.32
CA SER A 651 -19.80 6.59 -12.88
C SER A 651 -18.76 7.66 -12.54
N ILE A 652 -19.22 8.90 -12.37
CA ILE A 652 -18.38 10.07 -12.12
C ILE A 652 -18.90 10.75 -10.86
N PRO A 653 -18.03 11.14 -9.90
CA PRO A 653 -18.40 12.03 -8.82
C PRO A 653 -19.11 13.27 -9.37
N ALA A 654 -20.19 13.73 -8.74
CA ALA A 654 -20.93 14.91 -9.21
C ALA A 654 -20.01 16.13 -9.44
N MET A 655 -18.93 16.19 -8.65
CA MET A 655 -17.87 17.20 -8.69
C MET A 655 -17.14 17.31 -10.04
N ASP A 656 -17.08 16.25 -10.85
CA ASP A 656 -16.25 16.25 -12.07
C ASP A 656 -17.05 16.39 -13.37
N LYS A 657 -18.38 16.21 -13.29
CA LYS A 657 -19.30 16.30 -14.44
C LYS A 657 -19.32 17.70 -15.08
N GLY A 658 -19.02 18.76 -14.32
CA GLY A 658 -19.01 20.14 -14.81
C GLY A 658 -18.06 20.39 -15.98
N PHE A 659 -16.88 19.77 -15.98
CA PHE A 659 -15.90 19.91 -17.06
C PHE A 659 -16.39 19.24 -18.36
N LEU A 660 -16.99 18.05 -18.25
CA LEU A 660 -17.56 17.34 -19.38
C LEU A 660 -18.74 18.11 -19.99
N TYR A 661 -19.62 18.68 -19.16
CA TYR A 661 -20.72 19.53 -19.66
C TYR A 661 -20.21 20.81 -20.32
N ALA A 662 -19.25 21.51 -19.72
CA ALA A 662 -18.66 22.71 -20.31
C ALA A 662 -17.97 22.39 -21.67
N GLY A 663 -17.26 21.27 -21.75
CA GLY A 663 -16.67 20.75 -22.99
C GLY A 663 -17.72 20.41 -24.04
N LEU A 664 -18.79 19.71 -23.65
CA LEU A 664 -19.91 19.37 -24.52
C LEU A 664 -20.59 20.61 -25.09
N VAL A 665 -20.84 21.63 -24.27
CA VAL A 665 -21.40 22.92 -24.71
C VAL A 665 -20.49 23.56 -25.75
N ASN A 666 -19.18 23.64 -25.49
CA ASN A 666 -18.24 24.20 -26.46
C ASN A 666 -18.25 23.45 -27.80
N ALA A 667 -18.30 22.12 -27.78
CA ALA A 667 -18.39 21.30 -28.99
C ALA A 667 -19.71 21.51 -29.74
N LEU A 668 -20.84 21.58 -29.04
CA LEU A 668 -22.16 21.83 -29.64
C LEU A 668 -22.26 23.23 -30.25
N VAL A 669 -21.67 24.24 -29.61
CA VAL A 669 -21.59 25.60 -30.14
C VAL A 669 -20.75 25.64 -31.43
N GLN A 670 -19.65 24.90 -31.51
CA GLN A 670 -18.88 24.77 -32.76
C GLN A 670 -19.69 24.11 -33.89
N LEU A 671 -20.63 23.24 -33.56
CA LEU A 671 -21.57 22.63 -34.53
C LEU A 671 -22.76 23.55 -34.86
N GLY A 672 -22.86 24.73 -34.25
CA GLY A 672 -24.01 25.63 -34.37
C GLY A 672 -25.29 25.12 -33.69
N GLN A 673 -25.21 24.13 -32.80
CA GLN A 673 -26.34 23.49 -32.14
C GLN A 673 -26.68 24.17 -30.80
N TYR A 674 -27.00 25.46 -30.84
CA TYR A 674 -27.23 26.29 -29.64
C TYR A 674 -28.36 25.78 -28.74
N GLU A 675 -29.48 25.33 -29.32
CA GLU A 675 -30.64 24.83 -28.57
C GLU A 675 -30.31 23.52 -27.83
N THR A 676 -29.46 22.68 -28.41
CA THR A 676 -29.02 21.43 -27.77
C THR A 676 -28.00 21.69 -26.67
N ALA A 677 -27.13 22.68 -26.88
CA ALA A 677 -26.19 23.15 -25.86
C ALA A 677 -26.94 23.68 -24.63
N GLU A 678 -27.98 24.50 -24.84
CA GLU A 678 -28.78 25.06 -23.75
C GLU A 678 -29.49 23.98 -22.93
N LYS A 679 -30.13 23.00 -23.58
CA LYS A 679 -30.74 21.84 -22.89
C LYS A 679 -29.73 21.07 -22.04
N SER A 680 -28.50 20.92 -22.55
CA SER A 680 -27.43 20.22 -21.83
C SER A 680 -27.00 21.00 -20.58
N ILE A 681 -27.01 22.34 -20.63
CA ILE A 681 -26.74 23.21 -19.49
C ILE A 681 -27.86 23.14 -18.47
N GLU A 682 -29.12 23.17 -18.89
CA GLU A 682 -30.27 23.04 -18.00
C GLU A 682 -30.26 21.68 -17.27
N GLN A 683 -29.94 20.60 -17.97
CA GLN A 683 -29.71 19.29 -17.35
C GLN A 683 -28.57 19.32 -16.33
N ALA A 684 -27.46 19.99 -16.67
CA ALA A 684 -26.32 20.15 -15.78
C ALA A 684 -26.57 21.06 -14.57
N LEU A 685 -27.57 21.94 -14.62
CA LEU A 685 -27.91 22.83 -13.49
C LEU A 685 -29.07 22.28 -12.63
N SER A 686 -29.96 21.47 -13.22
CA SER A 686 -31.11 20.87 -12.52
C SER A 686 -30.77 19.60 -11.73
N GLY A 687 -29.67 18.92 -12.06
CA GLY A 687 -29.27 17.65 -11.46
C GLY A 687 -28.70 17.69 -10.02
N GLY A 688 -28.87 18.79 -9.28
CA GLY A 688 -28.48 18.86 -7.85
C GLY A 688 -26.98 18.77 -7.59
N PHE A 689 -26.14 19.37 -8.45
CA PHE A 689 -24.68 19.36 -8.30
C PHE A 689 -24.25 20.22 -7.09
N GLY A 690 -24.05 19.56 -5.95
CA GLY A 690 -23.84 20.14 -4.61
C GLY A 690 -22.51 20.86 -4.34
N ALA A 691 -21.72 21.22 -5.35
CA ALA A 691 -20.53 22.05 -5.14
C ALA A 691 -20.55 23.31 -6.02
N ALA A 692 -20.55 24.46 -5.34
CA ALA A 692 -20.40 25.81 -5.88
C ALA A 692 -19.39 25.90 -7.07
N PRO A 693 -18.13 25.44 -6.98
CA PRO A 693 -17.10 25.70 -7.99
C PRO A 693 -17.38 25.24 -9.43
N GLN A 694 -18.08 24.13 -9.68
CA GLN A 694 -18.28 23.64 -11.05
C GLN A 694 -19.41 24.33 -11.81
N GLN A 695 -20.35 24.93 -11.09
CA GLN A 695 -21.37 25.76 -11.72
C GLN A 695 -20.70 26.90 -12.48
N THR A 696 -19.60 27.47 -11.96
CA THR A 696 -18.83 28.53 -12.62
C THR A 696 -18.32 28.13 -14.00
N ALA A 697 -17.87 26.88 -14.19
CA ALA A 697 -17.44 26.37 -15.50
C ALA A 697 -18.60 26.36 -16.50
N ILE A 698 -19.76 25.84 -16.09
CA ILE A 698 -20.98 25.79 -16.91
C ILE A 698 -21.48 27.21 -17.22
N TRP A 699 -21.49 28.11 -16.23
CA TRP A 699 -21.86 29.51 -16.41
C TRP A 699 -20.91 30.23 -17.37
N SER A 700 -19.61 29.96 -17.30
CA SER A 700 -18.62 30.51 -18.24
C SER A 700 -18.87 30.02 -19.68
N ALA A 701 -19.20 28.74 -19.85
CA ALA A 701 -19.48 28.15 -21.16
C ALA A 701 -20.79 28.70 -21.76
N ARG A 702 -21.86 28.80 -20.96
CA ARG A 702 -23.13 29.42 -21.37
C ARG A 702 -22.97 30.91 -21.69
N GLY A 703 -22.21 31.65 -20.87
CA GLY A 703 -21.94 33.07 -21.13
C GLY A 703 -21.17 33.29 -22.43
N ARG A 704 -20.17 32.44 -22.70
CA ARG A 704 -19.43 32.43 -23.97
C ARG A 704 -20.33 32.10 -25.16
N MET A 705 -21.22 31.11 -25.01
CA MET A 705 -22.19 30.76 -26.04
C MET A 705 -23.07 31.95 -26.43
N TRP A 706 -23.61 32.68 -25.44
CA TRP A 706 -24.44 33.86 -25.69
C TRP A 706 -23.66 35.00 -26.34
N LEU A 707 -22.41 35.23 -25.92
CA LEU A 707 -21.52 36.19 -26.57
C LEU A 707 -21.29 35.88 -28.05
N GLN A 708 -21.08 34.61 -28.39
CA GLN A 708 -20.88 34.14 -29.76
C GLN A 708 -22.16 34.26 -30.61
N ARG A 709 -23.33 34.05 -30.00
CA ARG A 709 -24.63 34.28 -30.65
C ARG A 709 -24.95 35.77 -30.83
N GLY A 710 -24.23 36.66 -30.14
CA GLY A 710 -24.45 38.10 -30.12
C GLY A 710 -25.54 38.57 -29.15
N ASP A 711 -26.07 37.68 -28.30
CA ASP A 711 -27.06 38.04 -27.28
C ASP A 711 -26.35 38.58 -26.03
N LEU A 712 -26.06 39.88 -26.06
CA LEU A 712 -25.34 40.55 -24.98
C LEU A 712 -26.14 40.63 -23.68
N GLN A 713 -27.47 40.54 -23.72
CA GLN A 713 -28.30 40.61 -22.53
C GLN A 713 -28.23 39.29 -21.75
N GLN A 714 -28.46 38.17 -22.45
CA GLN A 714 -28.36 36.84 -21.84
C GLN A 714 -26.94 36.53 -21.39
N ALA A 715 -25.92 36.97 -22.15
CA ALA A 715 -24.53 36.85 -21.75
C ALA A 715 -24.24 37.57 -20.42
N GLU A 716 -24.70 38.81 -20.25
CA GLU A 716 -24.47 39.57 -19.02
C GLU A 716 -25.14 38.91 -17.80
N GLN A 717 -26.39 38.48 -17.96
CA GLN A 717 -27.14 37.79 -16.89
C GLN A 717 -26.43 36.50 -16.46
N THR A 718 -26.07 35.68 -17.44
CA THR A 718 -25.41 34.38 -17.24
C THR A 718 -24.05 34.54 -16.55
N LEU A 719 -23.22 35.46 -17.02
CA LEU A 719 -21.89 35.68 -16.45
C LEU A 719 -21.96 36.23 -15.01
N ARG A 720 -22.94 37.08 -14.70
CA ARG A 720 -23.16 37.59 -13.33
C ARG A 720 -23.63 36.49 -12.38
N GLN A 721 -24.44 35.54 -12.83
CA GLN A 721 -24.80 34.35 -12.03
C GLN A 721 -23.56 33.51 -11.70
N GLY A 722 -22.63 33.34 -12.65
CA GLY A 722 -21.37 32.67 -12.37
C GLY A 722 -20.50 33.38 -11.31
N LEU A 723 -20.71 34.69 -11.08
CA LEU A 723 -20.04 35.47 -10.03
C LEU A 723 -20.74 35.43 -8.66
N THR A 724 -21.84 34.68 -8.48
CA THR A 724 -22.46 34.49 -7.14
C THR A 724 -21.99 33.23 -6.44
N VAL A 725 -21.17 32.44 -7.13
CA VAL A 725 -20.54 31.22 -6.62
C VAL A 725 -19.40 31.60 -5.64
N ASP A 726 -18.83 30.68 -4.86
CA ASP A 726 -17.64 30.99 -4.06
C ASP A 726 -16.38 31.15 -4.94
N PRO A 727 -15.66 32.29 -4.87
CA PRO A 727 -14.44 32.55 -5.64
C PRO A 727 -13.19 31.77 -5.17
N THR A 728 -13.20 31.15 -3.99
CA THR A 728 -12.03 30.43 -3.43
C THR A 728 -11.84 29.03 -4.00
N LEU A 729 -12.80 28.54 -4.79
CA LEU A 729 -12.87 27.14 -5.18
C LEU A 729 -12.59 26.87 -6.68
N ASN A 730 -12.42 27.90 -7.53
CA ASN A 730 -12.30 27.68 -9.00
C ASN A 730 -11.66 28.84 -9.81
N GLY A 731 -10.84 28.54 -10.83
CA GLY A 731 -10.22 29.53 -11.74
C GLY A 731 -11.14 30.17 -12.80
N HIS A 732 -12.32 29.61 -13.08
CA HIS A 732 -13.26 30.13 -14.10
C HIS A 732 -13.77 31.56 -13.81
N TRP A 733 -13.56 32.09 -12.60
CA TRP A 733 -13.82 33.50 -12.28
C TRP A 733 -13.01 34.47 -13.12
N VAL A 734 -11.75 34.13 -13.38
CA VAL A 734 -10.86 34.92 -14.23
C VAL A 734 -11.43 35.02 -15.63
N GLN A 735 -11.87 33.86 -16.13
CA GLN A 735 -12.50 33.76 -17.44
C GLN A 735 -13.83 34.54 -17.49
N ILE A 736 -14.70 34.39 -16.49
CA ILE A 736 -15.97 35.13 -16.44
C ILE A 736 -15.74 36.64 -16.41
N LYS A 737 -14.80 37.13 -15.60
CA LYS A 737 -14.45 38.56 -15.54
C LYS A 737 -13.88 39.06 -16.87
N ALA A 738 -13.03 38.27 -17.52
CA ALA A 738 -12.51 38.60 -18.84
C ALA A 738 -13.61 38.63 -19.91
N LEU A 739 -14.56 37.68 -19.87
CA LEU A 739 -15.74 37.67 -20.74
C LEU A 739 -16.69 38.83 -20.47
N LEU A 740 -16.84 39.27 -19.22
CA LEU A 740 -17.56 40.50 -18.87
C LEU A 740 -16.85 41.75 -19.43
N GLY A 741 -15.52 41.78 -19.39
CA GLY A 741 -14.72 42.82 -20.07
C GLY A 741 -15.00 42.85 -21.57
N GLU A 742 -14.94 41.69 -22.23
CA GLU A 742 -15.26 41.56 -23.66
C GLU A 742 -16.71 41.98 -23.96
N LEU A 743 -17.66 41.58 -23.14
CA LEU A 743 -19.07 41.98 -23.24
C LEU A 743 -19.22 43.50 -23.18
N LYS A 744 -18.61 44.17 -22.20
CA LYS A 744 -18.68 45.62 -22.05
C LYS A 744 -18.00 46.35 -23.20
N MET A 745 -16.91 45.79 -23.73
CA MET A 745 -16.28 46.28 -24.95
C MET A 745 -17.25 46.18 -26.16
N ARG A 746 -17.93 45.04 -26.36
CA ARG A 746 -18.95 44.87 -27.42
C ARG A 746 -20.16 45.79 -27.23
N GLN A 747 -20.51 46.15 -25.99
CA GLN A 747 -21.57 47.14 -25.66
C GLN A 747 -21.12 48.61 -25.89
N GLY A 748 -19.86 48.87 -26.23
CA GLY A 748 -19.34 50.24 -26.38
C GLY A 748 -19.12 50.97 -25.06
N LYS A 749 -18.82 50.23 -23.98
CA LYS A 749 -18.62 50.76 -22.62
C LYS A 749 -17.16 50.56 -22.16
N PRO A 750 -16.20 51.35 -22.67
CA PRO A 750 -14.77 51.08 -22.49
C PRO A 750 -14.31 51.20 -21.03
N ILE A 751 -14.87 52.14 -20.25
CA ILE A 751 -14.53 52.31 -18.82
C ILE A 751 -14.93 51.08 -18.01
N GLU A 752 -16.14 50.56 -18.23
CA GLU A 752 -16.59 49.33 -17.57
C GLU A 752 -15.79 48.10 -18.03
N ALA A 753 -15.43 48.05 -19.32
CA ALA A 753 -14.64 46.96 -19.88
C ALA A 753 -13.26 46.86 -19.24
N GLU A 754 -12.54 47.98 -19.16
CA GLU A 754 -11.22 48.04 -18.52
C GLU A 754 -11.28 47.64 -17.05
N ALA A 755 -12.29 48.11 -16.30
CA ALA A 755 -12.45 47.74 -14.90
C ALA A 755 -12.64 46.21 -14.72
N TRP A 756 -13.36 45.54 -15.63
CA TRP A 756 -13.51 44.09 -15.60
C TRP A 756 -12.23 43.35 -16.00
N PHE A 757 -11.49 43.83 -17.00
CA PHE A 757 -10.20 43.24 -17.37
C PHE A 757 -9.17 43.37 -16.24
N GLN A 758 -9.10 44.53 -15.60
CA GLN A 758 -8.24 44.73 -14.43
C GLN A 758 -8.60 43.74 -13.32
N LYS A 759 -9.89 43.65 -12.95
CA LYS A 759 -10.38 42.65 -11.98
C LYS A 759 -10.05 41.21 -12.36
N ALA A 760 -9.95 40.91 -13.66
CA ALA A 760 -9.59 39.60 -14.17
C ALA A 760 -8.09 39.30 -14.05
N ILE A 761 -7.20 40.29 -13.88
CA ILE A 761 -5.74 40.07 -13.81
C ILE A 761 -5.14 40.32 -12.42
N THR A 762 -5.85 40.96 -11.48
CA THR A 762 -5.29 41.31 -10.15
C THR A 762 -5.41 40.24 -9.06
N GLN A 763 -6.18 39.16 -9.26
CA GLN A 763 -6.46 38.19 -8.19
C GLN A 763 -5.31 37.18 -8.02
N GLU A 764 -4.95 36.82 -6.78
CA GLU A 764 -3.93 35.78 -6.53
C GLU A 764 -4.37 34.41 -7.07
N PRO A 765 -3.49 33.67 -7.76
CA PRO A 765 -3.87 32.51 -8.55
C PRO A 765 -4.09 31.23 -7.72
N LEU A 766 -5.01 30.38 -8.21
CA LEU A 766 -5.01 28.93 -7.95
C LEU A 766 -4.26 28.21 -9.09
N TRP A 767 -3.61 27.10 -8.81
CA TRP A 767 -2.60 26.45 -9.69
C TRP A 767 -3.06 26.01 -11.09
N TRP A 768 -4.35 25.75 -11.31
CA TRP A 768 -4.90 25.37 -12.61
C TRP A 768 -5.48 26.54 -13.44
N ASP A 769 -5.39 27.78 -12.93
CA ASP A 769 -5.92 29.03 -13.51
C ASP A 769 -5.05 29.61 -14.66
N SER A 770 -3.88 29.04 -14.92
CA SER A 770 -2.90 29.59 -15.88
C SER A 770 -3.42 29.72 -17.31
N GLY A 771 -4.37 28.86 -17.72
CA GLY A 771 -5.00 28.89 -19.04
C GLY A 771 -6.12 29.92 -19.21
N PHE A 772 -6.57 30.56 -18.12
CA PHE A 772 -7.54 31.66 -18.16
C PHE A 772 -6.87 33.02 -18.03
N ARG A 773 -5.70 33.10 -17.38
CA ARG A 773 -4.89 34.33 -17.29
C ARG A 773 -4.33 34.76 -18.63
N ASP A 774 -3.77 33.85 -19.42
CA ASP A 774 -3.30 34.18 -20.77
C ASP A 774 -4.46 34.61 -21.70
N GLU A 775 -5.66 34.03 -21.54
CA GLU A 775 -6.89 34.51 -22.20
C GLU A 775 -7.27 35.93 -21.73
N ALA A 776 -7.24 36.19 -20.41
CA ALA A 776 -7.58 37.50 -19.86
C ALA A 776 -6.60 38.59 -20.32
N HIS A 777 -5.30 38.32 -20.31
CA HIS A 777 -4.27 39.23 -20.82
C HIS A 777 -4.38 39.45 -22.34
N LEU A 778 -4.68 38.41 -23.12
CA LEU A 778 -4.92 38.56 -24.55
C LEU A 778 -6.13 39.45 -24.83
N LEU A 779 -7.26 39.22 -24.15
CA LEU A 779 -8.47 40.01 -24.32
C LEU A 779 -8.28 41.46 -23.87
N TYR A 780 -7.55 41.66 -22.76
CA TYR A 780 -7.23 43.01 -22.28
C TYR A 780 -6.28 43.75 -23.22
N GLY A 781 -5.23 43.10 -23.71
CA GLY A 781 -4.32 43.66 -24.71
C GLY A 781 -5.06 44.02 -26.01
N ARG A 782 -5.99 43.18 -26.47
CA ARG A 782 -6.86 43.47 -27.61
C ARG A 782 -7.73 44.71 -27.39
N PHE A 783 -8.33 44.86 -26.21
CA PHE A 783 -9.06 46.07 -25.82
C PHE A 783 -8.15 47.31 -25.83
N LEU A 784 -6.95 47.22 -25.25
CA LEU A 784 -6.00 48.33 -25.26
C LEU A 784 -5.60 48.74 -26.69
N LEU A 785 -5.44 47.78 -27.62
CA LEU A 785 -5.22 48.08 -29.04
C LEU A 785 -6.42 48.79 -29.70
N SER A 786 -7.66 48.46 -29.32
CA SER A 786 -8.84 49.17 -29.83
C SER A 786 -8.89 50.61 -29.34
N GLU A 787 -8.45 50.87 -28.11
CA GLU A 787 -8.30 52.20 -27.52
C GLU A 787 -6.99 52.92 -27.92
N ASN A 788 -6.22 52.34 -28.85
CA ASN A 788 -4.96 52.89 -29.36
C ASN A 788 -3.82 53.03 -28.31
N ARG A 789 -3.89 52.27 -27.20
CA ARG A 789 -2.88 52.20 -26.13
C ARG A 789 -1.86 51.09 -26.41
N ILE A 790 -1.02 51.32 -27.42
CA ILE A 790 -0.14 50.29 -28.01
C ILE A 790 0.87 49.71 -27.00
N ALA A 791 1.60 50.56 -26.28
CA ALA A 791 2.63 50.12 -25.33
C ALA A 791 2.05 49.28 -24.18
N GLU A 792 0.86 49.64 -23.70
CA GLU A 792 0.19 48.90 -22.64
C GLU A 792 -0.33 47.54 -23.15
N ALA A 793 -0.82 47.49 -24.40
CA ALA A 793 -1.22 46.23 -25.03
C ALA A 793 -0.03 45.27 -25.19
N GLU A 794 1.13 45.78 -25.61
CA GLU A 794 2.36 45.01 -25.74
C GLU A 794 2.77 44.41 -24.38
N ALA A 795 2.69 45.18 -23.29
CA ALA A 795 2.94 44.66 -21.95
C ALA A 795 1.96 43.53 -21.55
N GLN A 796 0.69 43.58 -21.98
CA GLN A 796 -0.24 42.48 -21.73
C GLN A 796 0.10 41.22 -22.54
N PHE A 797 0.54 41.36 -23.80
CA PHE A 797 0.97 40.21 -24.60
C PHE A 797 2.28 39.60 -24.10
N GLU A 798 3.15 40.42 -23.49
CA GLU A 798 4.34 39.94 -22.80
C GLU A 798 3.97 39.11 -21.56
N LYS A 799 2.95 39.53 -20.80
CA LYS A 799 2.38 38.67 -19.74
C LYS A 799 1.85 37.34 -20.27
N CYS A 800 1.24 37.31 -21.45
CA CYS A 800 0.86 36.03 -22.08
C CYS A 800 2.09 35.11 -22.31
N ARG A 801 3.25 35.68 -22.66
CA ARG A 801 4.51 34.96 -22.83
C ARG A 801 5.05 34.43 -21.49
N GLU A 802 5.01 35.23 -20.45
CA GLU A 802 5.43 34.82 -19.10
C GLU A 802 4.64 33.61 -18.60
N TYR A 803 3.31 33.62 -18.76
CA TYR A 803 2.46 32.50 -18.37
C TYR A 803 2.63 31.28 -19.28
N ARG A 804 2.80 31.49 -20.59
CA ARG A 804 2.96 30.41 -21.58
C ARG A 804 3.93 30.83 -22.69
N PRO A 805 5.24 30.52 -22.55
CA PRO A 805 6.27 30.96 -23.50
C PRO A 805 6.04 30.52 -24.95
N ASN A 806 5.46 29.33 -25.13
CA ASN A 806 5.10 28.76 -26.45
C ASN A 806 3.60 28.83 -26.74
N GLY A 807 2.87 29.77 -26.12
CA GLY A 807 1.43 29.90 -26.26
C GLY A 807 0.99 30.46 -27.62
N TRP A 808 -0.11 29.96 -28.18
CA TRP A 808 -0.73 30.54 -29.38
C TRP A 808 -1.27 31.95 -29.14
N ARG A 809 -1.75 32.23 -27.91
CA ARG A 809 -2.32 33.54 -27.54
C ARG A 809 -1.28 34.65 -27.58
N GLN A 810 -0.06 34.34 -27.17
CA GLN A 810 1.08 35.26 -27.27
C GLN A 810 1.37 35.56 -28.75
N ALA A 811 1.53 34.53 -29.59
CA ALA A 811 1.78 34.69 -31.02
C ALA A 811 0.64 35.48 -31.70
N TYR A 812 -0.60 35.19 -31.35
CA TYR A 812 -1.76 35.91 -31.85
C TYR A 812 -1.77 37.38 -31.40
N GLY A 813 -1.45 37.67 -30.13
CA GLY A 813 -1.28 39.04 -29.63
C GLY A 813 -0.21 39.82 -30.40
N GLN A 814 0.94 39.19 -30.68
CA GLN A 814 2.00 39.77 -31.52
C GLN A 814 1.52 40.03 -32.96
N ALA A 815 0.73 39.13 -33.53
CA ALA A 815 0.11 39.36 -34.83
C ALA A 815 -0.82 40.59 -34.83
N LEU A 816 -1.63 40.77 -33.78
CA LEU A 816 -2.49 41.96 -33.65
C LEU A 816 -1.68 43.24 -33.51
N LEU A 817 -0.58 43.20 -32.75
CA LEU A 817 0.33 44.33 -32.57
C LEU A 817 1.01 44.71 -33.90
N ALA A 818 1.55 43.73 -34.63
CA ALA A 818 2.14 43.91 -35.94
C ALA A 818 1.11 44.44 -36.96
N ALA A 819 -0.12 43.93 -36.93
CA ALA A 819 -1.21 44.41 -37.78
C ALA A 819 -1.58 45.87 -37.49
N LYS A 820 -1.67 46.25 -36.21
CA LYS A 820 -1.94 47.64 -35.78
C LYS A 820 -0.83 48.59 -36.25
N ASN A 821 0.42 48.13 -36.21
CA ASN A 821 1.61 48.88 -36.65
C ASN A 821 1.84 48.80 -38.18
N ALA A 822 0.89 48.28 -38.95
CA ALA A 822 0.96 48.12 -40.41
C ALA A 822 2.14 47.26 -40.92
N LYS A 823 2.67 46.37 -40.07
CA LYS A 823 3.72 45.41 -40.42
C LYS A 823 3.12 44.10 -40.92
N GLN A 824 2.72 44.10 -42.20
CA GLN A 824 1.92 43.01 -42.76
C GLN A 824 2.60 41.63 -42.71
N GLN A 825 3.87 41.52 -43.14
CA GLN A 825 4.54 40.23 -43.19
C GLN A 825 4.77 39.66 -41.79
N GLU A 826 5.25 40.49 -40.86
CA GLU A 826 5.44 40.11 -39.45
C GLU A 826 4.11 39.62 -38.83
N ALA A 827 2.99 40.28 -39.15
CA ALA A 827 1.69 39.83 -38.67
C ALA A 827 1.27 38.46 -39.25
N LEU A 828 1.60 38.17 -40.51
CA LEU A 828 1.32 36.87 -41.14
C LEU A 828 2.18 35.75 -40.54
N ASP A 829 3.46 36.01 -40.30
CA ASP A 829 4.39 35.04 -39.71
C ASP A 829 3.95 34.67 -38.27
N TRP A 830 3.52 35.67 -37.49
CA TRP A 830 2.97 35.44 -36.16
C TRP A 830 1.61 34.73 -36.19
N LEU A 831 0.74 35.01 -37.17
CA LEU A 831 -0.51 34.28 -37.36
C LEU A 831 -0.27 32.81 -37.70
N GLU A 832 0.71 32.51 -38.54
CA GLU A 832 1.08 31.14 -38.90
C GLU A 832 1.56 30.38 -37.65
N GLN A 833 2.47 30.96 -36.87
CA GLN A 833 2.87 30.38 -35.59
C GLN A 833 1.70 30.18 -34.63
N ALA A 834 0.76 31.13 -34.56
CA ALA A 834 -0.43 30.98 -33.73
C ALA A 834 -1.29 29.81 -34.21
N PHE A 835 -1.52 29.68 -35.51
CA PHE A 835 -2.35 28.62 -36.12
C PHE A 835 -1.71 27.23 -36.01
N GLU A 836 -0.39 27.12 -36.13
CA GLU A 836 0.37 25.89 -35.91
C GLU A 836 0.22 25.36 -34.48
N ARG A 837 0.28 26.27 -33.50
CA ARG A 837 0.16 25.93 -32.08
C ARG A 837 -1.28 25.61 -31.70
N TYR A 838 -2.26 26.31 -32.28
CA TYR A 838 -3.67 26.19 -31.95
C TYR A 838 -4.57 26.76 -33.04
N LEU A 839 -5.76 26.19 -33.24
CA LEU A 839 -6.79 26.74 -34.12
C LEU A 839 -7.70 27.72 -33.34
N PRO A 840 -7.49 29.05 -33.42
CA PRO A 840 -8.32 30.03 -32.71
C PRO A 840 -9.80 29.97 -33.09
N ARG A 841 -10.61 30.63 -32.26
CA ARG A 841 -12.04 30.83 -32.51
C ARG A 841 -12.23 31.47 -33.89
N LEU A 842 -13.26 31.01 -34.60
CA LEU A 842 -13.48 31.46 -35.97
C LEU A 842 -13.64 32.98 -36.08
N GLU A 843 -14.33 33.62 -35.14
CA GLU A 843 -14.47 35.08 -35.07
C GLU A 843 -13.10 35.79 -35.03
N MET A 844 -12.13 35.24 -34.30
CA MET A 844 -10.79 35.82 -34.19
C MET A 844 -10.05 35.75 -35.53
N VAL A 845 -10.28 34.71 -36.32
CA VAL A 845 -9.71 34.59 -37.67
C VAL A 845 -10.49 35.47 -38.64
N LEU A 846 -11.79 35.24 -38.77
CA LEU A 846 -12.60 35.76 -39.87
C LEU A 846 -13.16 37.15 -39.63
N GLU A 847 -13.27 37.62 -38.39
CA GLU A 847 -14.02 38.84 -38.06
C GLU A 847 -13.18 39.92 -37.37
N GLU A 848 -12.02 39.55 -36.81
CA GLU A 848 -11.16 40.46 -36.04
C GLU A 848 -10.90 41.80 -36.76
N PRO A 849 -11.39 42.93 -36.20
CA PRO A 849 -11.26 44.25 -36.82
C PRO A 849 -9.81 44.66 -37.10
N LEU A 850 -8.87 44.34 -36.20
CA LEU A 850 -7.46 44.68 -36.37
C LEU A 850 -6.81 43.97 -37.57
N LEU A 851 -7.31 42.79 -37.93
CA LEU A 851 -6.82 42.02 -39.08
C LEU A 851 -7.51 42.38 -40.41
N LYS A 852 -8.48 43.31 -40.42
CA LYS A 852 -9.30 43.64 -41.61
C LYS A 852 -8.50 43.96 -42.88
N LYS A 853 -7.35 44.64 -42.75
CA LYS A 853 -6.47 44.95 -43.90
C LYS A 853 -5.74 43.70 -44.39
N ILE A 854 -5.17 42.93 -43.48
CA ILE A 854 -4.39 41.71 -43.78
C ILE A 854 -5.29 40.62 -44.38
N ARG A 855 -6.53 40.49 -43.89
CA ARG A 855 -7.53 39.52 -44.38
C ARG A 855 -7.79 39.57 -45.89
N ARG A 856 -7.56 40.72 -46.53
CA ARG A 856 -7.77 40.90 -47.98
C ARG A 856 -6.61 40.39 -48.83
N THR A 857 -5.47 40.07 -48.22
CA THR A 857 -4.25 39.65 -48.92
C THR A 857 -4.36 38.19 -49.36
N SER A 858 -3.69 37.84 -50.48
CA SER A 858 -3.64 36.45 -50.95
C SER A 858 -2.91 35.55 -49.96
N GLN A 859 -1.84 36.03 -49.32
CA GLN A 859 -1.08 35.29 -48.31
C GLN A 859 -1.96 34.88 -47.12
N TYR A 860 -2.78 35.80 -46.59
CA TYR A 860 -3.70 35.48 -45.51
C TYR A 860 -4.74 34.43 -45.92
N LYS A 861 -5.31 34.56 -47.13
CA LYS A 861 -6.28 33.57 -47.65
C LYS A 861 -5.65 32.18 -47.78
N THR A 862 -4.42 32.10 -48.29
CA THR A 862 -3.67 30.84 -48.37
C THR A 862 -3.39 30.26 -47.00
N LEU A 863 -2.99 31.11 -46.03
CA LEU A 863 -2.75 30.70 -44.65
C LEU A 863 -4.03 30.14 -44.02
N VAL A 864 -5.15 30.86 -44.14
CA VAL A 864 -6.45 30.39 -43.63
C VAL A 864 -6.90 29.11 -44.33
N ALA A 865 -6.75 28.99 -45.65
CA ALA A 865 -7.12 27.77 -46.37
C ALA A 865 -6.29 26.54 -45.99
N ARG A 866 -5.06 26.73 -45.48
CA ARG A 866 -4.21 25.65 -44.98
C ARG A 866 -4.70 25.11 -43.64
N TYR A 867 -5.02 26.00 -42.70
CA TYR A 867 -5.38 25.64 -41.32
C TYR A 867 -6.89 25.51 -41.08
N PHE A 868 -7.71 26.07 -41.98
CA PHE A 868 -9.17 26.07 -41.95
C PHE A 868 -9.73 25.72 -43.34
N PRO A 869 -9.47 24.50 -43.85
CA PRO A 869 -9.79 24.09 -45.22
C PRO A 869 -11.29 24.14 -45.54
N GLU A 870 -12.16 24.08 -44.52
CA GLU A 870 -13.60 24.22 -44.65
C GLU A 870 -14.06 25.62 -45.11
N TYR A 871 -13.16 26.61 -45.16
CA TYR A 871 -13.43 27.98 -45.64
C TYR A 871 -12.73 28.32 -46.95
N LYS A 872 -12.46 27.33 -47.82
CA LYS A 872 -12.04 27.57 -49.21
C LYS A 872 -13.15 28.24 -50.02
N GLN A 873 -13.40 29.54 -49.81
CA GLN A 873 -14.20 30.39 -50.71
C GLN A 873 -13.59 31.79 -50.82
#